data_AF-A0A1Q3WBX4-F1
#
_entry.id   AF-A0A1Q3WBX4-F1
#
_cell.length_a   1.000
_cell.length_b   1.000
_cell.length_c   1.000
_cell.angle_alpha   90.00
_cell.angle_beta   90.00
_cell.angle_gamma   90.00
#
_symmetry.space_group_name_H-M   'P 1'
#
loop_
_entity.id
_entity.type
_entity.pdbx_description
1 polymer ?
#
loop_
_entity_poly.entity_id
_entity_poly.type
_entity_poly.pdbx_seq_one_letter_code
_entity_poly.pdbx_strand_id
1 'polypeptide(L)'
;MPLSYKTFKKTTNLSLIILYYVNLIVGYSITSCQCKNSSKKTNHPTQETESSCHDELPSCGDLTIEVTKRILLGKDTDLSINFITTDDRIQLEDYSLKISLEDRVGSKNNKSNISIKNTKDLQTSINKPLTTFTSLLTSPTHVNNTWIWQLDFSLEPAQDCNELHIKIELFNHKTNTLIKTETATWKNLQLSFKDITYNPTTNLLTCMIEKAGTASVEELTLEYHNTSNNKATLNDRPNHSIAFTLQDQAQKELNFQLDFKNADIAEFNFRLSYGKDILTTRTIHLKNVQISIEVFADNHTFSGNKSIKCSIKNKGAYPVHTAELIMSVTNPPHVTFLLMSASARWVKQTPANFALVAIADNNKILASGETIPIMVTLSKATTQADAVVNLEIKDVDSLYTQPYVIQSLNWKPNRSSPNESTNSNVSSNTIYDDCYIDTTMQHEKQSVLNPPSNVTGTVKPTQNTMPTNSFQHLNSLLVQQPKDNLVPPTDSPNLPVTDKLTHTLTDKLSKQQLVIATTIELARELCFSPIDDKNILIKLIDDLWKSLPILDHYLSSIPEAVSNAYEKATRAYATLSVNLMDTELTYSLPDLAKKARHTARKTYDAAQIAKTQVAYTTMSNAYHHATMAYMARCKDKESIYYADQAFNLAKAAENAAYKAHIPEGYNTSTRAYYYATVAYQKIFNIYFDSDLSKCNYLAQQAKNAANRTRLIADKLDENQQGYTDAARAYAGVTELYSMLAIKGPNGTESAKEAMQHAFQTARAASIMADKTTDPLAKSAAKDAEAAYQKAIANSSTKK
;
A
#
# COMPACT_ATOMS: atom_id res chain seq x y z
N MET A 1 -30.87 18.39 -55.08
CA MET A 1 -31.05 17.06 -55.70
C MET A 1 -30.84 15.99 -54.64
N PRO A 2 -31.88 15.24 -54.22
CA PRO A 2 -31.74 14.17 -53.25
C PRO A 2 -31.84 12.78 -53.91
N LEU A 3 -31.00 11.85 -53.46
CA LEU A 3 -31.05 10.40 -53.70
C LEU A 3 -30.66 9.76 -52.37
N SER A 4 -31.21 8.66 -51.86
CA SER A 4 -32.52 8.00 -51.95
C SER A 4 -32.43 6.88 -50.91
N TYR A 5 -33.43 6.81 -50.03
CA TYR A 5 -33.57 5.93 -48.88
C TYR A 5 -33.93 4.50 -49.34
N LYS A 6 -32.97 3.57 -49.55
CA LYS A 6 -33.32 2.21 -50.02
C LYS A 6 -32.45 1.02 -49.56
N THR A 7 -31.59 1.14 -48.56
CA THR A 7 -30.67 0.04 -48.17
C THR A 7 -30.86 -0.50 -46.75
N PHE A 8 -31.96 -0.19 -46.06
CA PHE A 8 -32.15 -0.61 -44.66
C PHE A 8 -33.18 -1.74 -44.42
N LYS A 9 -33.65 -2.43 -45.47
CA LYS A 9 -34.71 -3.45 -45.32
C LYS A 9 -34.33 -4.89 -45.69
N LYS A 10 -33.05 -5.16 -45.96
CA LYS A 10 -32.60 -6.50 -46.42
C LYS A 10 -31.84 -7.33 -45.38
N THR A 11 -31.41 -6.75 -44.27
CA THR A 11 -30.63 -7.45 -43.22
C THR A 11 -31.49 -8.08 -42.12
N THR A 12 -32.73 -7.63 -41.92
CA THR A 12 -33.61 -8.15 -40.85
C THR A 12 -34.31 -9.48 -41.19
N ASN A 13 -34.44 -9.84 -42.48
CA ASN A 13 -35.04 -11.12 -42.86
C ASN A 13 -34.07 -12.31 -42.83
N LEU A 14 -32.75 -12.07 -42.82
CA LEU A 14 -31.76 -13.15 -42.76
C LEU A 14 -31.63 -13.70 -41.33
N SER A 15 -31.74 -12.84 -40.33
CA SER A 15 -31.62 -13.21 -38.91
C SER A 15 -32.79 -14.06 -38.40
N LEU A 16 -34.00 -13.86 -38.95
CA LEU A 16 -35.20 -14.61 -38.58
C LEU A 16 -35.22 -16.03 -39.18
N ILE A 17 -34.66 -16.21 -40.39
CA ILE A 17 -34.53 -17.53 -41.02
C ILE A 17 -33.50 -18.39 -40.28
N ILE A 18 -32.40 -17.78 -39.83
CA ILE A 18 -31.36 -18.49 -39.07
C ILE A 18 -31.88 -18.92 -37.68
N LEU A 19 -32.70 -18.09 -37.01
CA LEU A 19 -33.31 -18.47 -35.73
C LEU A 19 -34.35 -19.59 -35.85
N TYR A 20 -35.04 -19.68 -37.01
CA TYR A 20 -36.03 -20.72 -37.27
C TYR A 20 -35.36 -22.08 -37.55
N TYR A 21 -34.21 -22.09 -38.24
CA TYR A 21 -33.44 -23.32 -38.51
C TYR A 21 -32.76 -23.89 -37.27
N VAL A 22 -32.28 -23.04 -36.35
CA VAL A 22 -31.65 -23.52 -35.09
C VAL A 22 -32.69 -24.17 -34.17
N ASN A 23 -33.91 -23.64 -34.10
CA ASN A 23 -34.99 -24.25 -33.31
C ASN A 23 -35.52 -25.56 -33.91
N LEU A 24 -35.45 -25.72 -35.24
CA LEU A 24 -35.90 -26.95 -35.92
C LEU A 24 -34.94 -28.14 -35.68
N ILE A 25 -33.66 -27.88 -35.42
CA ILE A 25 -32.63 -28.91 -35.17
C ILE A 25 -32.67 -29.41 -33.71
N VAL A 26 -33.03 -28.54 -32.75
CA VAL A 26 -33.13 -28.94 -31.33
C VAL A 26 -34.41 -29.73 -31.02
N GLY A 27 -35.46 -29.60 -31.84
CA GLY A 27 -36.75 -30.29 -31.65
C GLY A 27 -36.77 -31.78 -32.02
N TYR A 28 -35.72 -32.34 -32.64
CA TYR A 28 -35.74 -33.70 -33.19
C TYR A 28 -35.08 -34.79 -32.34
N SER A 29 -34.62 -34.50 -31.11
CA SER A 29 -33.85 -35.47 -30.31
C SER A 29 -34.54 -36.02 -29.05
N ILE A 30 -35.88 -36.02 -28.98
CA ILE A 30 -36.61 -36.65 -27.85
C ILE A 30 -37.74 -37.54 -28.36
N THR A 31 -37.42 -38.80 -28.62
CA THR A 31 -38.24 -40.04 -28.56
C THR A 31 -37.38 -41.13 -29.22
N SER A 32 -37.17 -42.36 -28.76
CA SER A 32 -37.88 -43.24 -27.83
C SER A 32 -36.97 -44.43 -27.51
N CYS A 33 -37.00 -44.95 -26.28
CA CYS A 33 -36.95 -46.40 -26.07
C CYS A 33 -37.77 -46.75 -24.83
N GLN A 34 -38.94 -47.34 -25.09
CA GLN A 34 -39.75 -48.05 -24.11
C GLN A 34 -39.09 -49.40 -23.82
N CYS A 35 -39.01 -49.79 -22.56
CA CYS A 35 -39.13 -51.20 -22.17
C CYS A 35 -39.99 -51.30 -20.90
N LYS A 36 -40.89 -52.28 -20.94
CA LYS A 36 -42.09 -52.45 -20.11
C LYS A 36 -41.82 -53.55 -19.08
N ASN A 37 -42.37 -53.34 -17.88
CA ASN A 37 -42.31 -54.18 -16.68
C ASN A 37 -42.46 -55.70 -16.88
N SER A 38 -41.71 -56.47 -16.08
CA SER A 38 -42.19 -57.72 -15.48
C SER A 38 -41.65 -57.88 -14.05
N SER A 39 -42.41 -58.63 -13.26
CA SER A 39 -42.63 -58.47 -11.82
C SER A 39 -41.81 -59.41 -10.92
N LYS A 40 -41.57 -58.95 -9.68
CA LYS A 40 -41.45 -59.70 -8.41
C LYS A 40 -40.44 -60.87 -8.33
N LYS A 41 -39.36 -60.69 -7.57
CA LYS A 41 -39.18 -61.22 -6.19
C LYS A 41 -37.76 -60.97 -5.66
N THR A 42 -37.70 -60.40 -4.46
CA THR A 42 -36.71 -60.67 -3.38
C THR A 42 -35.29 -61.09 -3.77
N ASN A 43 -34.33 -60.16 -3.63
CA ASN A 43 -33.17 -60.23 -2.74
C ASN A 43 -32.20 -59.10 -3.12
N HIS A 44 -31.59 -58.44 -2.12
CA HIS A 44 -30.60 -57.36 -2.28
C HIS A 44 -29.51 -57.67 -3.34
N PRO A 45 -29.19 -56.70 -4.22
CA PRO A 45 -27.81 -56.54 -4.71
C PRO A 45 -27.38 -55.05 -4.69
N THR A 46 -26.23 -54.70 -4.13
CA THR A 46 -24.91 -54.60 -4.78
C THR A 46 -24.89 -53.55 -5.91
N GLN A 47 -24.18 -52.45 -5.64
CA GLN A 47 -23.81 -51.41 -6.60
C GLN A 47 -23.16 -52.05 -7.84
N GLU A 48 -23.73 -51.80 -9.01
CA GLU A 48 -23.01 -51.92 -10.28
C GLU A 48 -22.12 -50.69 -10.45
N THR A 49 -20.88 -50.85 -10.00
CA THR A 49 -19.71 -50.11 -10.48
C THR A 49 -19.54 -50.38 -11.97
N GLU A 50 -19.85 -49.39 -12.81
CA GLU A 50 -19.30 -49.35 -14.16
C GLU A 50 -17.80 -49.04 -14.09
N SER A 51 -17.04 -50.14 -14.24
CA SER A 51 -15.70 -50.19 -14.83
C SER A 51 -14.67 -49.20 -14.28
N SER A 52 -14.20 -49.52 -13.07
CA SER A 52 -12.83 -49.17 -12.66
C SER A 52 -11.87 -49.61 -13.76
N CYS A 53 -11.07 -48.70 -14.30
CA CYS A 53 -9.75 -49.08 -14.80
C CYS A 53 -9.10 -49.92 -13.70
N HIS A 54 -8.64 -51.11 -14.06
CA HIS A 54 -7.87 -51.95 -13.17
C HIS A 54 -6.78 -51.11 -12.48
N ASP A 55 -6.97 -50.83 -11.18
CA ASP A 55 -5.85 -50.63 -10.27
C ASP A 55 -5.18 -52.01 -10.13
N GLU A 56 -4.50 -52.44 -11.20
CA GLU A 56 -3.36 -53.33 -11.02
C GLU A 56 -2.40 -52.54 -10.14
N LEU A 57 -2.29 -52.93 -8.87
CA LEU A 57 -1.13 -52.56 -8.06
C LEU A 57 0.09 -52.77 -8.96
N PRO A 58 0.97 -51.77 -9.10
CA PRO A 58 2.17 -51.93 -9.92
C PRO A 58 2.85 -53.22 -9.49
N SER A 59 3.18 -54.05 -10.48
CA SER A 59 3.99 -55.24 -10.23
C SER A 59 5.19 -54.79 -9.40
N CYS A 60 5.44 -55.49 -8.29
CA CYS A 60 6.39 -55.09 -7.26
C CYS A 60 7.74 -54.77 -7.93
N GLY A 61 8.09 -53.48 -8.04
CA GLY A 61 9.35 -52.99 -8.63
C GLY A 61 9.26 -52.05 -9.84
N ASP A 62 8.09 -51.77 -10.42
CA ASP A 62 8.00 -50.87 -11.59
C ASP A 62 8.05 -49.37 -11.26
N LEU A 63 8.71 -48.58 -12.12
CA LEU A 63 8.74 -47.10 -12.03
C LEU A 63 7.37 -46.51 -12.34
N THR A 64 6.88 -45.60 -11.50
CA THR A 64 5.68 -44.81 -11.75
C THR A 64 5.94 -43.32 -11.65
N ILE A 65 4.97 -42.49 -12.06
CA ILE A 65 5.04 -41.03 -11.96
C ILE A 65 3.91 -40.46 -11.10
N GLU A 66 4.17 -39.34 -10.45
CA GLU A 66 3.18 -38.52 -9.76
C GLU A 66 3.51 -37.04 -9.97
N VAL A 67 2.50 -36.21 -10.26
CA VAL A 67 2.69 -34.77 -10.39
C VAL A 67 2.43 -34.12 -9.04
N THR A 68 3.38 -33.30 -8.59
CA THR A 68 3.31 -32.67 -7.26
C THR A 68 2.11 -31.71 -7.16
N LYS A 69 1.76 -31.04 -8.27
CA LYS A 69 0.63 -30.12 -8.35
C LYS A 69 -0.14 -30.28 -9.66
N ARG A 70 -1.42 -30.67 -9.56
CA ARG A 70 -2.29 -30.89 -10.74
C ARG A 70 -2.87 -29.59 -11.33
N ILE A 71 -2.90 -28.50 -10.56
CA ILE A 71 -3.40 -27.20 -11.03
C ILE A 71 -2.36 -26.12 -10.73
N LEU A 72 -1.85 -25.47 -11.77
CA LEU A 72 -0.90 -24.36 -11.70
C LEU A 72 -1.63 -23.06 -12.02
N LEU A 73 -1.33 -21.97 -11.32
CA LEU A 73 -2.15 -20.74 -11.37
C LEU A 73 -1.31 -19.48 -11.58
N GLY A 74 -1.67 -18.71 -12.60
CA GLY A 74 -1.11 -17.38 -12.88
C GLY A 74 0.41 -17.43 -13.05
N LYS A 75 1.15 -16.95 -12.05
CA LYS A 75 2.61 -16.89 -12.08
C LYS A 75 3.29 -18.21 -11.71
N ASP A 76 2.54 -19.19 -11.24
CA ASP A 76 3.07 -20.52 -10.93
C ASP A 76 3.28 -21.27 -12.24
N THR A 77 4.52 -21.25 -12.73
CA THR A 77 4.93 -21.89 -13.99
C THR A 77 5.81 -23.11 -13.77
N ASP A 78 6.07 -23.51 -12.53
CA ASP A 78 6.95 -24.63 -12.23
C ASP A 78 6.15 -25.92 -12.09
N LEU A 79 6.46 -26.91 -12.92
CA LEU A 79 5.85 -28.25 -12.90
C LEU A 79 6.86 -29.26 -12.38
N SER A 80 6.52 -29.93 -11.27
CA SER A 80 7.39 -30.95 -10.67
C SER A 80 6.78 -32.35 -10.81
N ILE A 81 7.56 -33.28 -11.35
CA ILE A 81 7.19 -34.68 -11.55
C ILE A 81 8.07 -35.56 -10.68
N ASN A 82 7.43 -36.36 -9.82
CA ASN A 82 8.07 -37.37 -9.00
C ASN A 82 8.06 -38.71 -9.74
N PHE A 83 9.20 -39.38 -9.77
CA PHE A 83 9.38 -40.75 -10.22
C PHE A 83 9.54 -41.64 -9.00
N ILE A 84 8.68 -42.64 -8.88
CA ILE A 84 8.52 -43.43 -7.66
C ILE A 84 8.71 -44.91 -7.98
N THR A 85 9.50 -45.61 -7.18
CA THR A 85 9.66 -47.07 -7.24
C THR A 85 9.94 -47.66 -5.87
N THR A 86 9.70 -48.96 -5.70
CA THR A 86 10.14 -49.75 -4.55
C THR A 86 11.43 -50.52 -4.82
N ASP A 87 11.92 -50.56 -6.06
CA ASP A 87 13.14 -51.28 -6.46
C ASP A 87 14.33 -50.32 -6.63
N ASP A 88 15.40 -50.57 -5.89
CA ASP A 88 16.65 -49.79 -5.95
C ASP A 88 17.49 -50.07 -7.21
N ARG A 89 17.11 -51.07 -8.02
CA ARG A 89 17.83 -51.54 -9.21
C ARG A 89 17.26 -51.02 -10.53
N ILE A 90 16.30 -50.10 -10.48
CA ILE A 90 15.70 -49.55 -11.70
C ILE A 90 16.77 -48.95 -12.62
N GLN A 91 16.77 -49.44 -13.86
CA GLN A 91 17.58 -48.89 -14.94
C GLN A 91 16.78 -47.80 -15.65
N LEU A 92 17.11 -46.52 -15.41
CA LEU A 92 16.42 -45.38 -16.02
C LEU A 92 16.46 -45.38 -17.56
N GLU A 93 17.40 -46.10 -18.17
CA GLU A 93 17.46 -46.30 -19.63
C GLU A 93 16.26 -47.06 -20.21
N ASP A 94 15.55 -47.81 -19.37
CA ASP A 94 14.38 -48.60 -19.77
C ASP A 94 13.10 -47.76 -19.81
N TYR A 95 13.18 -46.46 -19.54
CA TYR A 95 12.02 -45.58 -19.42
C TYR A 95 12.17 -44.32 -20.25
N SER A 96 11.06 -43.82 -20.78
CA SER A 96 11.01 -42.54 -21.49
C SER A 96 9.83 -41.69 -21.02
N LEU A 97 10.05 -40.39 -20.94
CA LEU A 97 9.07 -39.40 -20.53
C LEU A 97 8.60 -38.61 -21.75
N LYS A 98 7.27 -38.51 -21.88
CA LYS A 98 6.62 -37.66 -22.86
C LYS A 98 5.73 -36.64 -22.17
N ILE A 99 5.91 -35.36 -22.50
CA ILE A 99 5.07 -34.26 -22.04
C ILE A 99 4.52 -33.53 -23.26
N SER A 100 3.20 -33.39 -23.34
CA SER A 100 2.53 -32.64 -24.41
C SER A 100 1.66 -31.54 -23.83
N LEU A 101 1.70 -30.39 -24.50
CA LEU A 101 0.99 -29.16 -24.16
C LEU A 101 -0.18 -28.93 -25.12
N GLU A 102 -1.35 -28.59 -24.60
CA GLU A 102 -2.54 -28.26 -25.38
C GLU A 102 -3.18 -26.94 -24.88
N ASP A 103 -3.15 -25.91 -25.74
CA ASP A 103 -3.79 -24.60 -25.49
C ASP A 103 -5.28 -24.67 -25.82
N ARG A 104 -6.16 -24.51 -24.83
CA ARG A 104 -7.61 -24.68 -25.04
C ARG A 104 -8.30 -23.44 -25.63
N VAL A 105 -7.82 -22.23 -25.31
CA VAL A 105 -8.48 -20.97 -25.68
C VAL A 105 -7.45 -19.85 -25.88
N GLY A 106 -7.37 -19.31 -27.10
CA GLY A 106 -6.81 -17.97 -27.36
C GLY A 106 -5.68 -17.90 -28.39
N SER A 107 -4.73 -18.84 -28.36
CA SER A 107 -3.53 -18.68 -29.19
C SER A 107 -3.68 -19.19 -30.61
N LYS A 108 -3.84 -18.26 -31.56
CA LYS A 108 -3.68 -18.55 -33.00
C LYS A 108 -2.24 -18.36 -33.47
N ASN A 109 -1.41 -17.63 -32.72
CA ASN A 109 -0.14 -17.09 -33.23
C ASN A 109 1.10 -17.46 -32.41
N ASN A 110 0.99 -17.88 -31.14
CA ASN A 110 2.14 -18.18 -30.27
C ASN A 110 1.93 -19.49 -29.50
N LYS A 111 2.73 -20.53 -29.72
CA LYS A 111 2.57 -21.79 -28.96
C LYS A 111 3.13 -21.66 -27.55
N SER A 112 2.43 -22.22 -26.57
CA SER A 112 3.00 -22.44 -25.24
C SER A 112 4.20 -23.40 -25.30
N ASN A 113 5.20 -23.16 -24.46
CA ASN A 113 6.41 -23.97 -24.38
C ASN A 113 6.62 -24.54 -22.98
N ILE A 114 7.44 -25.57 -22.89
CA ILE A 114 7.98 -26.14 -21.67
C ILE A 114 9.50 -26.27 -21.84
N SER A 115 10.23 -25.96 -20.78
CA SER A 115 11.66 -26.20 -20.67
C SER A 115 11.94 -27.01 -19.41
N ILE A 116 13.07 -27.71 -19.39
CA ILE A 116 13.56 -28.32 -18.15
C ILE A 116 14.13 -27.17 -17.31
N LYS A 117 13.83 -27.13 -16.01
CA LYS A 117 14.26 -26.03 -15.15
C LYS A 117 15.78 -25.84 -15.22
N ASN A 118 16.23 -24.60 -15.38
CA ASN A 118 17.63 -24.21 -15.60
C ASN A 118 18.21 -24.53 -16.99
N THR A 119 17.39 -24.95 -17.96
CA THR A 119 17.77 -25.05 -19.37
C THR A 119 17.11 -23.93 -20.18
N LYS A 120 17.75 -23.48 -21.26
CA LYS A 120 17.17 -22.48 -22.18
C LYS A 120 16.40 -23.11 -23.35
N ASP A 121 16.29 -24.43 -23.37
CA ASP A 121 15.72 -25.17 -24.49
C ASP A 121 14.20 -25.21 -24.38
N LEU A 122 13.54 -24.28 -25.07
CA LEU A 122 12.08 -24.22 -25.17
C LEU A 122 11.57 -25.26 -26.16
N GLN A 123 10.64 -26.10 -25.72
CA GLN A 123 10.04 -27.15 -26.55
C GLN A 123 8.51 -27.10 -26.39
N THR A 124 7.78 -27.37 -27.46
CA THR A 124 6.30 -27.49 -27.39
C THR A 124 5.85 -28.85 -26.85
N SER A 125 6.76 -29.82 -26.84
CA SER A 125 6.56 -31.15 -26.29
C SER A 125 7.92 -31.76 -25.98
N ILE A 126 7.98 -32.56 -24.91
CA ILE A 126 9.15 -33.35 -24.55
C ILE A 126 8.84 -34.80 -24.88
N ASN A 127 9.76 -35.52 -25.50
CA ASN A 127 9.68 -36.97 -25.70
C ASN A 127 11.10 -37.53 -25.71
N LYS A 128 11.61 -37.92 -24.54
CA LYS A 128 13.02 -38.31 -24.37
C LYS A 128 13.17 -39.47 -23.38
N PRO A 129 14.20 -40.33 -23.54
CA PRO A 129 14.58 -41.32 -22.53
C PRO A 129 14.94 -40.66 -21.19
N LEU A 130 14.63 -41.33 -20.07
CA LEU A 130 14.90 -40.77 -18.73
C LEU A 130 16.39 -40.54 -18.46
N THR A 131 17.26 -41.30 -19.11
CA THR A 131 18.72 -41.09 -19.07
C THR A 131 19.14 -39.68 -19.48
N THR A 132 18.36 -39.02 -20.34
CA THR A 132 18.62 -37.63 -20.76
C THR A 132 18.52 -36.62 -19.61
N PHE A 133 17.83 -36.97 -18.52
CA PHE A 133 17.58 -36.08 -17.38
C PHE A 133 18.41 -36.45 -16.15
N THR A 134 19.30 -37.46 -16.23
CA THR A 134 20.04 -37.98 -15.07
C THR A 134 20.84 -36.92 -14.30
N SER A 135 21.41 -35.93 -14.98
CA SER A 135 22.11 -34.81 -14.33
C SER A 135 21.19 -33.77 -13.68
N LEU A 136 19.89 -33.84 -13.97
CA LEU A 136 18.86 -32.88 -13.55
C LEU A 136 17.89 -33.47 -12.53
N LEU A 137 17.87 -34.80 -12.37
CA LEU A 137 17.11 -35.47 -11.33
C LEU A 137 17.70 -35.13 -9.95
N THR A 138 16.83 -34.92 -8.97
CA THR A 138 17.28 -34.83 -7.58
C THR A 138 17.95 -36.13 -7.14
N SER A 139 18.84 -36.05 -6.14
CA SER A 139 19.34 -37.26 -5.49
C SER A 139 18.17 -38.08 -4.94
N PRO A 140 18.15 -39.41 -5.13
CA PRO A 140 17.04 -40.26 -4.68
C PRO A 140 16.78 -40.07 -3.20
N THR A 141 15.53 -39.82 -2.84
CA THR A 141 15.06 -39.78 -1.46
C THR A 141 14.39 -41.11 -1.13
N HIS A 142 14.79 -41.76 -0.05
CA HIS A 142 14.19 -43.01 0.39
C HIS A 142 13.22 -42.77 1.55
N VAL A 143 11.93 -43.00 1.34
CA VAL A 143 10.87 -42.78 2.32
C VAL A 143 9.96 -44.00 2.31
N ASN A 144 9.73 -44.64 3.46
CA ASN A 144 8.78 -45.77 3.57
C ASN A 144 8.97 -46.90 2.53
N ASN A 145 10.23 -47.31 2.26
CA ASN A 145 10.59 -48.31 1.25
C ASN A 145 10.29 -47.92 -0.21
N THR A 146 10.10 -46.64 -0.49
CA THR A 146 10.06 -46.11 -1.85
C THR A 146 11.20 -45.13 -2.11
N TRP A 147 11.78 -45.25 -3.29
CA TRP A 147 12.74 -44.32 -3.87
C TRP A 147 11.99 -43.29 -4.69
N ILE A 148 12.30 -42.02 -4.44
CA ILE A 148 11.67 -40.88 -5.11
C ILE A 148 12.76 -40.01 -5.72
N TRP A 149 12.70 -39.84 -7.05
CA TRP A 149 13.44 -38.80 -7.78
C TRP A 149 12.46 -37.73 -8.25
N GLN A 150 12.90 -36.48 -8.26
CA GLN A 150 12.10 -35.36 -8.72
C GLN A 150 12.76 -34.70 -9.93
N LEU A 151 11.93 -34.31 -10.90
CA LEU A 151 12.33 -33.51 -12.05
C LEU A 151 11.43 -32.29 -12.18
N ASP A 152 12.04 -31.13 -12.32
CA ASP A 152 11.34 -29.84 -12.43
C ASP A 152 11.38 -29.29 -13.85
N PHE A 153 10.25 -28.76 -14.28
CA PHE A 153 10.05 -28.10 -15.56
C PHE A 153 9.55 -26.68 -15.35
N SER A 154 9.86 -25.78 -16.28
CA SER A 154 9.30 -24.44 -16.33
C SER A 154 8.41 -24.32 -17.57
N LEU A 155 7.17 -23.90 -17.36
CA LEU A 155 6.20 -23.61 -18.40
C LEU A 155 6.37 -22.17 -18.86
N GLU A 156 6.28 -21.96 -20.16
CA GLU A 156 6.13 -20.64 -20.78
C GLU A 156 4.81 -20.62 -21.56
N PRO A 157 3.68 -20.37 -20.87
CA PRO A 157 2.40 -20.23 -21.54
C PRO A 157 2.44 -19.08 -22.53
N ALA A 158 1.75 -19.24 -23.66
CA ALA A 158 1.62 -18.15 -24.64
C ALA A 158 0.95 -16.92 -24.00
N GLN A 159 1.28 -15.72 -24.51
CA GLN A 159 0.80 -14.45 -23.95
C GLN A 159 -0.74 -14.34 -23.87
N ASP A 160 -1.45 -15.00 -24.79
CA ASP A 160 -2.90 -15.06 -24.89
C ASP A 160 -3.49 -16.40 -24.42
N CYS A 161 -2.67 -17.29 -23.86
CA CYS A 161 -3.13 -18.54 -23.27
C CYS A 161 -3.84 -18.28 -21.93
N ASN A 162 -5.09 -18.72 -21.85
CA ASN A 162 -5.89 -18.66 -20.62
C ASN A 162 -5.87 -19.96 -19.82
N GLU A 163 -5.71 -21.08 -20.52
CA GLU A 163 -5.71 -22.42 -19.96
C GLU A 163 -4.84 -23.33 -20.83
N LEU A 164 -3.88 -23.98 -20.18
CA LEU A 164 -2.92 -24.89 -20.78
C LEU A 164 -3.09 -26.26 -20.11
N HIS A 165 -3.47 -27.27 -20.90
CA HIS A 165 -3.50 -28.66 -20.46
C HIS A 165 -2.15 -29.32 -20.69
N ILE A 166 -1.66 -30.02 -19.68
CA ILE A 166 -0.36 -30.67 -19.65
C ILE A 166 -0.61 -32.15 -19.46
N LYS A 167 -0.32 -32.95 -20.48
CA LYS A 167 -0.40 -34.41 -20.42
C LYS A 167 1.01 -34.98 -20.27
N ILE A 168 1.20 -35.81 -19.25
CA ILE A 168 2.49 -36.39 -18.87
C ILE A 168 2.34 -37.91 -18.97
N GLU A 169 3.17 -38.54 -19.79
CA GLU A 169 3.10 -39.96 -20.10
C GLU A 169 4.47 -40.60 -19.83
N LEU A 170 4.49 -41.65 -18.99
CA LEU A 170 5.66 -42.50 -18.77
C LEU A 170 5.52 -43.76 -19.61
N PHE A 171 6.55 -44.08 -20.40
CA PHE A 171 6.60 -45.29 -21.22
C PHE A 171 7.78 -46.16 -20.81
N ASN A 172 7.63 -47.47 -20.97
CA ASN A 172 8.77 -48.38 -21.07
C ASN A 172 9.44 -48.15 -22.44
N HIS A 173 10.69 -47.71 -22.44
CA HIS A 173 11.42 -47.32 -23.63
C HIS A 173 11.71 -48.50 -24.56
N LYS A 174 11.96 -49.69 -24.01
CA LYS A 174 12.28 -50.91 -24.79
C LYS A 174 11.06 -51.46 -25.52
N THR A 175 9.90 -51.48 -24.86
CA THR A 175 8.66 -52.05 -25.41
C THR A 175 7.73 -50.99 -26.02
N ASN A 176 8.00 -49.71 -25.78
CA ASN A 176 7.14 -48.57 -26.12
C ASN A 176 5.71 -48.70 -25.54
N THR A 177 5.57 -49.37 -24.39
CA THR A 177 4.29 -49.52 -23.70
C THR A 177 4.08 -48.40 -22.71
N LEU A 178 2.88 -47.79 -22.71
CA LEU A 178 2.49 -46.77 -21.75
C LEU A 178 2.38 -47.42 -20.35
N ILE A 179 3.11 -46.88 -19.39
CA ILE A 179 3.07 -47.33 -17.99
C ILE A 179 2.03 -46.52 -17.23
N LYS A 180 2.11 -45.18 -17.32
CA LYS A 180 1.20 -44.29 -16.60
C LYS A 180 1.00 -42.96 -17.33
N THR A 181 -0.19 -42.40 -17.19
CA THR A 181 -0.52 -41.03 -17.61
C THR A 181 -0.92 -40.21 -16.39
N GLU A 182 -0.39 -39.00 -16.30
CA GLU A 182 -0.82 -37.97 -15.37
C GLU A 182 -1.21 -36.70 -16.16
N THR A 183 -2.06 -35.88 -15.54
CA THR A 183 -2.50 -34.61 -16.12
C THR A 183 -2.33 -33.48 -15.12
N ALA A 184 -1.91 -32.33 -15.64
CA ALA A 184 -1.92 -31.06 -14.93
C ALA A 184 -2.52 -29.97 -15.82
N THR A 185 -3.03 -28.91 -15.21
CA THR A 185 -3.59 -27.77 -15.92
C THR A 185 -2.99 -26.49 -15.37
N TRP A 186 -2.46 -25.63 -16.24
CA TRP A 186 -2.12 -24.26 -15.89
C TRP A 186 -3.26 -23.33 -16.30
N LYS A 187 -3.68 -22.42 -15.42
CA LYS A 187 -4.73 -21.42 -15.70
C LYS A 187 -4.22 -20.00 -15.44
N ASN A 188 -4.45 -19.08 -16.38
CA ASN A 188 -4.19 -17.65 -16.20
C ASN A 188 -5.29 -16.99 -15.35
N LEU A 189 -5.39 -17.43 -14.10
CA LEU A 189 -6.39 -16.97 -13.16
C LEU A 189 -5.86 -15.75 -12.41
N GLN A 190 -6.10 -14.55 -12.94
CA GLN A 190 -5.73 -13.30 -12.24
C GLN A 190 -6.89 -12.85 -11.35
N LEU A 191 -6.93 -13.40 -10.14
CA LEU A 191 -7.88 -12.99 -9.11
C LEU A 191 -7.19 -12.16 -8.05
N SER A 192 -7.83 -11.07 -7.64
CA SER A 192 -7.32 -10.23 -6.57
C SER A 192 -8.45 -9.60 -5.77
N PHE A 193 -8.12 -9.19 -4.53
CA PHE A 193 -8.95 -8.28 -3.78
C PHE A 193 -8.82 -6.89 -4.40
N LYS A 194 -9.81 -6.47 -5.18
CA LYS A 194 -9.88 -5.10 -5.70
C LYS A 194 -9.98 -4.11 -4.54
N ASP A 195 -10.88 -4.39 -3.61
CA ASP A 195 -11.09 -3.54 -2.44
C ASP A 195 -11.64 -4.32 -1.24
N ILE A 196 -11.35 -3.82 -0.04
CA ILE A 196 -12.02 -4.25 1.19
C ILE A 196 -12.32 -2.99 1.99
N THR A 197 -13.60 -2.59 2.01
CA THR A 197 -14.07 -1.36 2.63
C THR A 197 -14.93 -1.65 3.85
N TYR A 198 -14.80 -0.82 4.88
CA TYR A 198 -15.57 -0.96 6.12
C TYR A 198 -16.40 0.30 6.34
N ASN A 199 -17.72 0.13 6.48
CA ASN A 199 -18.65 1.17 6.90
C ASN A 199 -18.88 1.05 8.42
N PRO A 200 -18.37 2.00 9.22
CA PRO A 200 -18.52 1.99 10.68
C PRO A 200 -19.93 2.34 11.18
N THR A 201 -20.74 3.03 10.36
CA THR A 201 -22.12 3.40 10.70
C THR A 201 -23.04 2.18 10.66
N THR A 202 -22.87 1.32 9.65
CA THR A 202 -23.66 0.09 9.48
C THR A 202 -22.95 -1.14 10.02
N ASN A 203 -21.69 -1.00 10.42
CA ASN A 203 -20.75 -2.09 10.68
C ASN A 203 -20.66 -3.10 9.51
N LEU A 204 -20.82 -2.63 8.27
CA LEU A 204 -20.74 -3.48 7.09
C LEU A 204 -19.33 -3.46 6.51
N LEU A 205 -18.72 -4.63 6.39
CA LEU A 205 -17.46 -4.84 5.69
C LEU A 205 -17.76 -5.41 4.30
N THR A 206 -17.35 -4.71 3.25
CA THR A 206 -17.55 -5.11 1.85
C THR A 206 -16.22 -5.54 1.25
N CYS A 207 -16.15 -6.79 0.80
CA CYS A 207 -15.01 -7.34 0.07
C CYS A 207 -15.36 -7.41 -1.41
N MET A 208 -14.61 -6.69 -2.24
CA MET A 208 -14.70 -6.77 -3.70
C MET A 208 -13.58 -7.63 -4.27
N ILE A 209 -13.97 -8.70 -4.95
CA ILE A 209 -13.05 -9.60 -5.64
C ILE A 209 -13.18 -9.34 -7.14
N GLU A 210 -12.04 -9.15 -7.80
CA GLU A 210 -11.98 -8.88 -9.23
C GLU A 210 -11.22 -9.99 -9.96
N LYS A 211 -11.77 -10.37 -11.11
CA LYS A 211 -11.20 -11.30 -12.07
C LYS A 211 -10.67 -10.51 -13.26
N ALA A 212 -9.35 -10.36 -13.35
CA ALA A 212 -8.66 -9.73 -14.47
C ALA A 212 -8.27 -10.81 -15.51
N GLY A 213 -9.24 -11.52 -16.08
CA GLY A 213 -8.95 -12.55 -17.08
C GLY A 213 -10.22 -13.19 -17.65
N THR A 214 -10.05 -13.94 -18.74
CA THR A 214 -11.15 -14.64 -19.43
C THR A 214 -11.20 -16.13 -19.11
N ALA A 215 -10.27 -16.65 -18.31
CA ALA A 215 -10.29 -18.06 -17.87
C ALA A 215 -11.56 -18.35 -17.05
N SER A 216 -12.32 -19.39 -17.38
CA SER A 216 -13.52 -19.75 -16.61
C SER A 216 -13.14 -20.10 -15.17
N VAL A 217 -13.98 -19.65 -14.22
CA VAL A 217 -13.80 -19.95 -12.80
C VAL A 217 -15.01 -20.69 -12.30
N GLU A 218 -14.82 -21.98 -12.01
CA GLU A 218 -15.91 -22.86 -11.59
C GLU A 218 -16.37 -22.52 -10.18
N GLU A 219 -15.49 -22.63 -9.19
CA GLU A 219 -15.80 -22.34 -7.79
C GLU A 219 -14.57 -21.76 -7.08
N LEU A 220 -14.79 -20.64 -6.40
CA LEU A 220 -13.82 -20.01 -5.51
C LEU A 220 -14.30 -20.14 -4.08
N THR A 221 -13.34 -20.21 -3.17
CA THR A 221 -13.63 -20.18 -1.75
C THR A 221 -12.97 -18.95 -1.14
N LEU A 222 -13.76 -18.10 -0.48
CA LEU A 222 -13.24 -17.06 0.40
C LEU A 222 -13.38 -17.55 1.84
N GLU A 223 -12.24 -17.81 2.47
CA GLU A 223 -12.15 -18.08 3.89
C GLU A 223 -11.78 -16.79 4.62
N TYR A 224 -12.31 -16.60 5.82
CA TYR A 224 -11.78 -15.61 6.75
C TYR A 224 -11.59 -16.22 8.13
N HIS A 225 -10.59 -15.70 8.84
CA HIS A 225 -10.27 -16.06 10.20
C HIS A 225 -10.04 -14.79 11.02
N ASN A 226 -10.72 -14.67 12.16
CA ASN A 226 -10.36 -13.67 13.15
C ASN A 226 -9.00 -14.05 13.76
N THR A 227 -7.96 -13.27 13.45
CA THR A 227 -6.60 -13.46 13.98
C THR A 227 -6.34 -12.63 15.23
N SER A 228 -7.27 -11.75 15.61
CA SER A 228 -7.17 -11.01 16.86
C SER A 228 -7.56 -11.90 18.06
N ASN A 229 -6.86 -11.73 19.18
CA ASN A 229 -7.12 -12.46 20.44
C ASN A 229 -8.44 -12.04 21.14
N ASN A 230 -9.46 -11.64 20.38
CA ASN A 230 -10.75 -11.18 20.90
C ASN A 230 -11.92 -11.90 20.22
N LYS A 231 -13.14 -11.50 20.60
CA LYS A 231 -14.37 -12.18 20.19
C LYS A 231 -15.06 -11.56 18.97
N ALA A 232 -14.39 -10.67 18.23
CA ALA A 232 -15.01 -10.05 17.06
C ALA A 232 -15.42 -11.11 16.01
N THR A 233 -16.50 -10.85 15.30
CA THR A 233 -17.09 -11.79 14.33
C THR A 233 -17.56 -11.08 13.07
N LEU A 234 -17.52 -11.78 11.94
CA LEU A 234 -18.19 -11.39 10.70
C LEU A 234 -19.39 -12.33 10.50
N ASN A 235 -20.58 -11.79 10.24
CA ASN A 235 -21.83 -12.56 10.14
C ASN A 235 -22.00 -13.58 11.30
N ASP A 236 -21.77 -13.11 12.54
CA ASP A 236 -21.82 -13.90 13.79
C ASP A 236 -20.83 -15.08 13.88
N ARG A 237 -19.83 -15.14 13.00
CA ARG A 237 -18.80 -16.18 13.00
C ARG A 237 -17.41 -15.56 13.10
N PRO A 238 -16.52 -16.07 13.98
CA PRO A 238 -15.12 -15.62 13.98
C PRO A 238 -14.39 -16.12 12.73
N ASN A 239 -14.80 -17.29 12.23
CA ASN A 239 -14.19 -17.99 11.11
C ASN A 239 -15.28 -18.53 10.20
N HIS A 240 -15.16 -18.35 8.90
CA HIS A 240 -16.09 -18.94 7.95
C HIS A 240 -15.45 -19.11 6.57
N SER A 241 -16.08 -19.95 5.76
CA SER A 241 -15.68 -20.27 4.40
C SER A 241 -16.91 -20.12 3.51
N ILE A 242 -16.78 -19.33 2.44
CA ILE A 242 -17.85 -19.00 1.51
C ILE A 242 -17.42 -19.45 0.11
N ALA A 243 -18.15 -20.41 -0.43
CA ALA A 243 -18.01 -20.81 -1.83
C ALA A 243 -18.85 -19.89 -2.74
N PHE A 244 -18.28 -19.45 -3.86
CA PHE A 244 -18.97 -18.64 -4.85
C PHE A 244 -18.34 -18.79 -6.23
N THR A 245 -19.07 -18.40 -7.27
CA THR A 245 -18.60 -18.42 -8.66
C THR A 245 -18.46 -16.99 -9.20
N LEU A 246 -17.54 -16.80 -10.13
CA LEU A 246 -17.27 -15.51 -10.78
C LEU A 246 -17.47 -15.68 -12.30
N GLN A 247 -18.52 -15.05 -12.83
CA GLN A 247 -18.75 -15.01 -14.28
C GLN A 247 -17.65 -14.21 -15.00
N ASP A 248 -17.58 -14.33 -16.33
CA ASP A 248 -16.53 -13.68 -17.12
C ASP A 248 -16.59 -12.16 -17.03
N GLN A 249 -15.43 -11.54 -16.79
CA GLN A 249 -15.27 -10.09 -16.55
C GLN A 249 -16.09 -9.52 -15.39
N ALA A 250 -16.40 -10.34 -14.39
CA ALA A 250 -17.20 -9.91 -13.24
C ALA A 250 -16.33 -9.46 -12.05
N GLN A 251 -16.88 -8.52 -11.30
CA GLN A 251 -16.54 -8.29 -9.90
C GLN A 251 -17.57 -9.01 -9.03
N LYS A 252 -17.12 -9.59 -7.92
CA LYS A 252 -18.01 -10.16 -6.90
C LYS A 252 -17.91 -9.33 -5.64
N GLU A 253 -19.04 -8.80 -5.21
CA GLU A 253 -19.20 -8.15 -3.93
C GLU A 253 -19.66 -9.17 -2.88
N LEU A 254 -18.95 -9.21 -1.76
CA LEU A 254 -19.29 -10.03 -0.59
C LEU A 254 -19.38 -9.11 0.63
N ASN A 255 -20.53 -9.13 1.29
CA ASN A 255 -20.84 -8.25 2.41
C ASN A 255 -20.86 -9.04 3.73
N PHE A 256 -20.21 -8.47 4.74
CA PHE A 256 -20.03 -9.07 6.06
C PHE A 256 -20.45 -8.09 7.15
N GLN A 257 -21.44 -8.49 7.94
CA GLN A 257 -21.83 -7.76 9.13
C GLN A 257 -20.78 -7.97 10.23
N LEU A 258 -20.05 -6.92 10.58
CA LEU A 258 -19.08 -6.94 11.66
C LEU A 258 -19.75 -6.72 13.01
N ASP A 259 -19.39 -7.54 13.97
CA ASP A 259 -19.68 -7.31 15.38
C ASP A 259 -18.36 -7.40 16.17
N PHE A 260 -17.96 -6.30 16.80
CA PHE A 260 -16.74 -6.25 17.60
C PHE A 260 -16.85 -6.99 18.94
N LYS A 261 -18.06 -7.36 19.39
CA LYS A 261 -18.30 -7.96 20.72
C LYS A 261 -17.57 -7.22 21.85
N ASN A 262 -17.65 -5.89 21.84
CA ASN A 262 -16.99 -4.95 22.76
C ASN A 262 -15.44 -4.88 22.65
N ALA A 263 -14.82 -5.45 21.62
CA ALA A 263 -13.40 -5.27 21.39
C ALA A 263 -13.09 -3.89 20.78
N ASP A 264 -11.91 -3.34 21.11
CA ASP A 264 -11.43 -2.05 20.57
C ASP A 264 -10.94 -2.20 19.12
N ILE A 265 -10.39 -3.36 18.80
CA ILE A 265 -9.83 -3.68 17.48
C ILE A 265 -10.30 -5.07 17.06
N ALA A 266 -10.30 -5.34 15.76
CA ALA A 266 -10.51 -6.67 15.22
C ALA A 266 -9.55 -6.87 14.05
N GLU A 267 -8.97 -8.06 13.94
CA GLU A 267 -8.09 -8.42 12.84
C GLU A 267 -8.64 -9.63 12.13
N PHE A 268 -8.79 -9.54 10.81
CA PHE A 268 -9.29 -10.63 9.99
C PHE A 268 -8.31 -10.93 8.87
N ASN A 269 -7.92 -12.19 8.74
CA ASN A 269 -7.19 -12.70 7.59
C ASN A 269 -8.17 -13.31 6.59
N PHE A 270 -8.27 -12.70 5.42
CA PHE A 270 -9.03 -13.24 4.28
C PHE A 270 -8.10 -14.06 3.40
N ARG A 271 -8.57 -15.24 3.01
CA ARG A 271 -7.87 -16.18 2.13
C ARG A 271 -8.79 -16.54 0.98
N LEU A 272 -8.39 -16.14 -0.22
CA LEU A 272 -9.10 -16.51 -1.44
C LEU A 272 -8.40 -17.72 -2.05
N SER A 273 -9.11 -18.81 -2.25
CA SER A 273 -8.63 -20.06 -2.82
C SER A 273 -9.44 -20.52 -4.03
N TYR A 274 -8.81 -21.32 -4.87
CA TYR A 274 -9.43 -22.08 -5.96
C TYR A 274 -9.12 -23.56 -5.71
N GLY A 275 -10.15 -24.35 -5.40
CA GLY A 275 -9.95 -25.69 -4.85
C GLY A 275 -9.15 -25.65 -3.54
N LYS A 276 -8.07 -26.42 -3.47
CA LYS A 276 -7.16 -26.45 -2.30
C LYS A 276 -6.07 -25.38 -2.34
N ASP A 277 -5.90 -24.71 -3.48
CA ASP A 277 -4.80 -23.78 -3.70
C ASP A 277 -5.18 -22.36 -3.26
N ILE A 278 -4.34 -21.76 -2.43
CA ILE A 278 -4.51 -20.38 -1.98
C ILE A 278 -4.00 -19.44 -3.06
N LEU A 279 -4.88 -18.59 -3.58
CA LEU A 279 -4.55 -17.60 -4.60
C LEU A 279 -3.91 -16.37 -3.99
N THR A 280 -4.56 -15.82 -2.96
CA THR A 280 -4.14 -14.59 -2.31
C THR A 280 -4.68 -14.53 -0.89
N THR A 281 -3.96 -13.79 -0.05
CA THR A 281 -4.37 -13.51 1.33
C THR A 281 -4.35 -12.02 1.57
N ARG A 282 -5.27 -11.52 2.38
CA ARG A 282 -5.34 -10.12 2.78
C ARG A 282 -5.76 -10.02 4.23
N THR A 283 -4.88 -9.48 5.05
CA THR A 283 -5.20 -9.13 6.43
C THR A 283 -5.74 -7.72 6.48
N ILE A 284 -6.82 -7.51 7.24
CA ILE A 284 -7.34 -6.20 7.56
C ILE A 284 -7.33 -5.99 9.08
N HIS A 285 -7.03 -4.76 9.49
CA HIS A 285 -7.11 -4.33 10.88
C HIS A 285 -8.21 -3.28 10.97
N LEU A 286 -9.26 -3.61 11.73
CA LEU A 286 -10.42 -2.75 11.93
C LEU A 286 -10.38 -2.21 13.35
N LYS A 287 -10.65 -0.92 13.51
CA LYS A 287 -10.79 -0.26 14.81
C LYS A 287 -12.28 -0.05 15.06
N ASN A 288 -12.76 -0.34 16.27
CA ASN A 288 -14.13 -0.12 16.69
C ASN A 288 -14.37 1.37 16.93
N VAL A 289 -14.37 2.15 15.84
CA VAL A 289 -14.59 3.58 15.83
C VAL A 289 -16.02 3.84 15.40
N GLN A 290 -16.87 4.28 16.32
CA GLN A 290 -18.24 4.66 16.03
C GLN A 290 -18.47 6.08 16.54
N ILE A 291 -18.08 7.06 15.73
CA ILE A 291 -18.31 8.47 16.07
C ILE A 291 -19.71 8.86 15.61
N SER A 292 -20.48 9.53 16.48
CA SER A 292 -21.80 10.03 16.11
C SER A 292 -22.04 11.44 16.62
N ILE A 293 -22.94 12.14 15.94
CA ILE A 293 -23.45 13.42 16.39
C ILE A 293 -24.75 13.14 17.16
N GLU A 294 -24.76 13.42 18.46
CA GLU A 294 -25.92 13.27 19.33
C GLU A 294 -26.63 14.62 19.53
N VAL A 295 -27.90 14.54 19.97
CA VAL A 295 -28.81 15.66 20.32
C VAL A 295 -29.59 16.28 19.14
N PHE A 296 -29.35 15.83 17.91
CA PHE A 296 -30.29 16.09 16.81
C PHE A 296 -31.33 14.97 16.75
N ALA A 297 -32.62 15.30 16.84
CA ALA A 297 -33.60 14.44 16.18
C ALA A 297 -33.41 14.59 14.67
N ASP A 298 -33.52 13.51 13.90
CA ASP A 298 -33.49 13.61 12.45
C ASP A 298 -34.50 14.65 11.98
N ASN A 299 -34.08 15.49 11.02
CA ASN A 299 -34.93 16.55 10.46
C ASN A 299 -35.36 17.64 11.45
N HIS A 300 -34.57 17.90 12.50
CA HIS A 300 -34.86 18.96 13.47
C HIS A 300 -35.13 20.30 12.77
N THR A 301 -36.28 20.89 13.06
CA THR A 301 -36.68 22.17 12.48
C THR A 301 -36.18 23.33 13.34
N PHE A 302 -35.38 24.19 12.74
CA PHE A 302 -34.81 25.37 13.38
C PHE A 302 -35.47 26.62 12.84
N SER A 303 -35.97 27.49 13.72
CA SER A 303 -36.60 28.75 13.32
C SER A 303 -35.77 30.00 13.63
N GLY A 304 -35.48 30.81 12.60
CA GLY A 304 -34.79 32.10 12.75
C GLY A 304 -33.31 31.99 13.16
N ASN A 305 -32.85 32.90 14.02
CA ASN A 305 -31.52 32.88 14.63
C ASN A 305 -31.64 32.23 16.02
N LYS A 306 -31.28 30.96 16.14
CA LYS A 306 -31.25 30.24 17.43
C LYS A 306 -29.87 29.60 17.64
N SER A 307 -29.66 28.98 18.77
CA SER A 307 -28.49 28.16 19.03
C SER A 307 -28.96 26.82 19.58
N ILE A 308 -28.43 25.73 19.06
CA ILE A 308 -28.66 24.38 19.57
C ILE A 308 -27.36 23.87 20.17
N LYS A 309 -27.47 23.21 21.33
CA LYS A 309 -26.38 22.41 21.88
C LYS A 309 -26.48 21.01 21.31
N CYS A 310 -25.43 20.53 20.69
CA CYS A 310 -25.25 19.14 20.32
C CYS A 310 -23.94 18.60 20.86
N SER A 311 -23.68 17.33 20.65
CA SER A 311 -22.42 16.73 21.09
C SER A 311 -21.96 15.66 20.13
N ILE A 312 -20.65 15.54 19.97
CA ILE A 312 -20.06 14.43 19.22
C ILE A 312 -19.66 13.38 20.23
N LYS A 313 -20.17 12.16 20.07
CA LYS A 313 -19.89 11.04 20.96
C LYS A 313 -19.12 9.95 20.25
N ASN A 314 -18.10 9.43 20.93
CA ASN A 314 -17.54 8.14 20.57
C ASN A 314 -18.37 7.01 21.19
N LYS A 315 -19.15 6.32 20.37
CA LYS A 315 -19.90 5.11 20.75
C LYS A 315 -19.06 3.83 20.60
N GLY A 316 -17.93 3.93 19.90
CA GLY A 316 -17.01 2.83 19.69
C GLY A 316 -16.21 2.54 20.95
N ALA A 317 -15.66 1.32 21.04
CA ALA A 317 -14.74 0.96 22.12
C ALA A 317 -13.34 1.55 21.90
N TYR A 318 -12.95 1.80 20.64
CA TYR A 318 -11.64 2.35 20.31
C TYR A 318 -11.56 3.85 20.63
N PRO A 319 -10.55 4.33 21.40
CA PRO A 319 -10.35 5.74 21.67
C PRO A 319 -9.89 6.48 20.41
N VAL A 320 -10.49 7.63 20.11
CA VAL A 320 -10.23 8.36 18.86
C VAL A 320 -9.55 9.69 19.14
N HIS A 321 -8.43 9.94 18.45
CA HIS A 321 -7.77 11.23 18.55
C HIS A 321 -8.53 12.26 17.70
N THR A 322 -8.95 13.38 18.29
CA THR A 322 -9.78 14.37 17.57
C THR A 322 -9.07 15.02 16.37
N ALA A 323 -7.73 15.00 16.34
CA ALA A 323 -6.96 15.46 15.18
C ALA A 323 -7.09 14.55 13.95
N GLU A 324 -7.55 13.30 14.11
CA GLU A 324 -7.78 12.36 13.00
C GLU A 324 -9.16 12.56 12.35
N LEU A 325 -10.02 13.39 12.94
CA LEU A 325 -11.39 13.61 12.48
C LEU A 325 -11.56 14.99 11.85
N ILE A 326 -12.28 15.03 10.74
CA ILE A 326 -12.78 16.25 10.09
C ILE A 326 -14.30 16.27 10.22
N MET A 327 -14.84 17.41 10.62
CA MET A 327 -16.25 17.71 10.40
C MET A 327 -16.39 18.61 9.17
N SER A 328 -17.37 18.29 8.33
CA SER A 328 -17.73 19.05 7.13
C SER A 328 -19.18 19.51 7.22
N VAL A 329 -19.43 20.69 6.68
CA VAL A 329 -20.76 21.30 6.67
C VAL A 329 -21.14 21.65 5.24
N THR A 330 -22.31 21.18 4.82
CA THR A 330 -22.90 21.51 3.53
C THR A 330 -24.21 22.26 3.77
N ASN A 331 -24.26 23.52 3.36
CA ASN A 331 -25.42 24.41 3.52
C ASN A 331 -25.67 25.27 2.27
N PRO A 332 -26.91 25.75 2.06
CA PRO A 332 -27.21 26.69 0.98
C PRO A 332 -26.52 28.06 1.17
N PRO A 333 -26.28 28.82 0.07
CA PRO A 333 -25.52 30.09 0.11
C PRO A 333 -26.07 31.18 1.04
N HIS A 334 -27.36 31.10 1.39
CA HIS A 334 -28.07 32.09 2.19
C HIS A 334 -28.15 31.76 3.69
N VAL A 335 -27.57 30.64 4.12
CA VAL A 335 -27.50 30.23 5.52
C VAL A 335 -26.07 30.37 6.01
N THR A 336 -25.85 31.08 7.12
CA THR A 336 -24.54 31.09 7.79
C THR A 336 -24.55 30.05 8.91
N PHE A 337 -23.51 29.22 8.94
CA PHE A 337 -23.27 28.24 10.00
C PHE A 337 -22.21 28.78 10.97
N LEU A 338 -22.51 28.77 12.26
CA LEU A 338 -21.62 29.22 13.32
C LEU A 338 -21.43 28.08 14.33
N LEU A 339 -20.17 27.69 14.54
CA LEU A 339 -19.78 26.72 15.57
C LEU A 339 -19.05 27.44 16.70
N MET A 340 -19.39 27.10 17.93
CA MET A 340 -18.67 27.60 19.10
C MET A 340 -17.69 26.55 19.62
N SER A 341 -16.43 26.94 19.83
CA SER A 341 -15.41 26.10 20.47
C SER A 341 -15.53 26.11 22.01
N ALA A 342 -14.83 25.18 22.66
CA ALA A 342 -14.67 25.15 24.12
C ALA A 342 -14.08 26.46 24.69
N SER A 343 -13.26 27.17 23.91
CA SER A 343 -12.68 28.47 24.26
C SER A 343 -13.62 29.67 24.01
N ALA A 344 -14.93 29.45 23.85
CA ALA A 344 -15.96 30.45 23.56
C ALA A 344 -15.71 31.32 22.31
N ARG A 345 -14.95 30.81 21.32
CA ARG A 345 -14.73 31.52 20.04
C ARG A 345 -15.70 30.99 18.99
N TRP A 346 -16.40 31.92 18.32
CA TRP A 346 -17.28 31.59 17.20
C TRP A 346 -16.47 31.43 15.92
N VAL A 347 -16.62 30.29 15.26
CA VAL A 347 -16.07 30.04 13.92
C VAL A 347 -17.21 30.17 12.92
N LYS A 348 -17.22 31.28 12.16
CA LYS A 348 -18.16 31.52 11.06
C LYS A 348 -17.76 30.68 9.86
N GLN A 349 -18.69 29.91 9.31
CA GLN A 349 -18.40 28.99 8.21
C GLN A 349 -19.37 29.15 7.03
N THR A 350 -18.77 29.27 5.85
CA THR A 350 -19.31 28.89 4.53
C THR A 350 -19.00 27.40 4.31
N PRO A 351 -19.52 26.72 3.28
CA PRO A 351 -19.21 25.31 3.02
C PRO A 351 -17.69 25.05 3.13
N ALA A 352 -17.28 24.30 4.16
CA ALA A 352 -15.88 24.11 4.51
C ALA A 352 -15.67 22.87 5.39
N ASN A 353 -14.46 22.33 5.35
CA ASN A 353 -14.00 21.24 6.21
C ASN A 353 -13.21 21.83 7.38
N PHE A 354 -13.36 21.27 8.58
CA PHE A 354 -12.56 21.64 9.73
C PHE A 354 -12.16 20.42 10.55
N ALA A 355 -10.94 20.44 11.11
CA ALA A 355 -10.48 19.38 12.00
C ALA A 355 -11.21 19.48 13.35
N LEU A 356 -11.56 18.35 13.95
CA LEU A 356 -12.30 18.34 15.21
C LEU A 356 -11.49 18.91 16.38
N VAL A 357 -10.17 18.82 16.30
CA VAL A 357 -9.22 19.48 17.21
C VAL A 357 -9.35 21.01 17.22
N ALA A 358 -9.96 21.64 16.20
CA ALA A 358 -10.17 23.09 16.16
C ALA A 358 -11.35 23.56 17.03
N ILE A 359 -12.24 22.64 17.43
CA ILE A 359 -13.41 22.93 18.27
C ILE A 359 -13.32 22.31 19.66
N ALA A 360 -12.62 21.17 19.78
CA ALA A 360 -12.25 20.56 21.06
C ALA A 360 -10.93 21.16 21.57
N ASP A 361 -10.64 21.04 22.87
CA ASP A 361 -9.30 21.37 23.37
C ASP A 361 -8.25 20.53 22.62
N ASN A 362 -7.12 21.15 22.24
CA ASN A 362 -6.11 20.54 21.39
C ASN A 362 -5.63 19.18 21.94
N ASN A 363 -5.42 18.20 21.04
CA ASN A 363 -4.95 16.83 21.35
C ASN A 363 -5.86 15.99 22.24
N LYS A 364 -7.17 16.30 22.26
CA LYS A 364 -8.12 15.48 22.99
C LYS A 364 -8.21 14.06 22.40
N ILE A 365 -8.04 13.06 23.26
CA ILE A 365 -8.43 11.67 22.99
C ILE A 365 -9.88 11.52 23.44
N LEU A 366 -10.77 11.13 22.53
CA LEU A 366 -12.17 10.87 22.81
C LEU A 366 -12.34 9.41 23.20
N ALA A 367 -12.42 9.15 24.51
CA ALA A 367 -12.62 7.80 25.03
C ALA A 367 -14.01 7.24 24.71
N SER A 368 -14.20 5.93 24.89
CA SER A 368 -15.51 5.30 24.69
C SER A 368 -16.56 5.93 25.61
N GLY A 369 -17.72 6.27 25.04
CA GLY A 369 -18.82 6.95 25.70
C GLY A 369 -18.61 8.46 25.93
N GLU A 370 -17.39 8.97 25.74
CA GLU A 370 -17.08 10.38 25.95
C GLU A 370 -17.68 11.27 24.85
N THR A 371 -18.05 12.49 25.23
CA THR A 371 -18.66 13.49 24.34
C THR A 371 -17.85 14.78 24.25
N ILE A 372 -17.92 15.42 23.09
CA ILE A 372 -17.45 16.78 22.84
C ILE A 372 -18.68 17.65 22.65
N PRO A 373 -19.00 18.56 23.60
CA PRO A 373 -20.10 19.49 23.42
C PRO A 373 -19.77 20.48 22.31
N ILE A 374 -20.74 20.71 21.43
CA ILE A 374 -20.66 21.69 20.35
C ILE A 374 -21.93 22.55 20.37
N MET A 375 -21.78 23.84 20.11
CA MET A 375 -22.92 24.73 19.93
C MET A 375 -23.01 25.15 18.48
N VAL A 376 -24.18 24.94 17.90
CA VAL A 376 -24.49 25.26 16.51
C VAL A 376 -25.47 26.42 16.48
N THR A 377 -25.09 27.50 15.82
CA THR A 377 -25.94 28.65 15.54
C THR A 377 -26.12 28.76 14.04
N LEU A 378 -27.37 28.79 13.59
CA LEU A 378 -27.72 29.10 12.21
C LEU A 378 -28.22 30.53 12.17
N SER A 379 -27.62 31.37 11.33
CA SER A 379 -28.05 32.75 11.14
C SER A 379 -28.30 33.06 9.67
N LYS A 380 -29.32 33.88 9.45
CA LYS A 380 -29.79 34.32 8.13
C LYS A 380 -28.76 35.22 7.42
N ALA A 381 -28.50 34.97 6.14
CA ALA A 381 -27.85 35.95 5.26
C ALA A 381 -28.87 36.69 4.35
N THR A 382 -29.99 36.07 3.95
CA THR A 382 -31.03 36.70 3.08
C THR A 382 -32.47 36.26 3.43
N THR A 383 -33.49 36.94 2.89
CA THR A 383 -34.93 36.81 3.23
C THR A 383 -35.67 35.58 2.73
N GLN A 384 -35.06 34.71 1.93
CA GLN A 384 -35.79 33.68 1.22
C GLN A 384 -35.22 32.27 1.43
N ALA A 385 -36.16 31.35 1.61
CA ALA A 385 -36.08 29.88 1.57
C ALA A 385 -35.86 29.13 2.89
N ASP A 386 -36.61 28.02 3.00
CA ASP A 386 -36.33 26.91 3.88
C ASP A 386 -35.11 26.16 3.33
N ALA A 387 -34.22 25.69 4.20
CA ALA A 387 -32.94 25.10 3.82
C ALA A 387 -32.64 23.83 4.61
N VAL A 388 -31.90 22.90 4.01
CA VAL A 388 -31.33 21.75 4.70
C VAL A 388 -29.83 21.95 4.86
N VAL A 389 -29.32 21.85 6.09
CA VAL A 389 -27.90 21.88 6.41
C VAL A 389 -27.47 20.48 6.83
N ASN A 390 -26.45 19.93 6.16
CA ASN A 390 -25.90 18.62 6.48
C ASN A 390 -24.56 18.77 7.22
N LEU A 391 -24.45 18.08 8.35
CA LEU A 391 -23.25 17.95 9.15
C LEU A 391 -22.68 16.56 8.95
N GLU A 392 -21.41 16.45 8.66
CA GLU A 392 -20.75 15.18 8.37
C GLU A 392 -19.45 15.08 9.16
N ILE A 393 -19.12 13.89 9.69
CA ILE A 393 -17.81 13.61 10.34
C ILE A 393 -17.11 12.51 9.55
N LYS A 394 -15.81 12.69 9.26
CA LYS A 394 -14.97 11.71 8.54
C LYS A 394 -13.53 11.68 9.05
N ASP A 395 -12.78 10.66 8.63
CA ASP A 395 -11.34 10.51 8.89
C ASP A 395 -10.51 11.32 7.86
N VAL A 396 -9.39 11.89 8.30
CA VAL A 396 -8.41 12.60 7.45
C VAL A 396 -7.57 11.63 6.60
N ASP A 397 -7.30 10.42 7.11
CA ASP A 397 -6.19 9.56 6.66
C ASP A 397 -6.63 8.30 5.89
N SER A 398 -7.92 8.09 5.69
CA SER A 398 -8.47 6.94 4.98
C SER A 398 -8.55 7.20 3.46
N LEU A 399 -8.03 6.27 2.64
CA LEU A 399 -8.21 6.27 1.18
C LEU A 399 -9.65 5.88 0.74
N TYR A 400 -10.50 5.50 1.71
CA TYR A 400 -11.86 4.99 1.51
C TYR A 400 -12.82 5.61 2.53
N THR A 401 -12.82 6.94 2.67
CA THR A 401 -13.65 7.62 3.67
C THR A 401 -15.13 7.48 3.33
N GLN A 402 -15.83 6.64 4.09
CA GLN A 402 -17.26 6.85 4.33
C GLN A 402 -17.41 7.79 5.54
N PRO A 403 -18.41 8.67 5.53
CA PRO A 403 -18.71 9.49 6.68
C PRO A 403 -19.08 8.61 7.87
N TYR A 404 -18.51 8.90 9.03
CA TYR A 404 -18.86 8.23 10.28
C TYR A 404 -20.33 8.49 10.64
N VAL A 405 -20.80 9.73 10.50
CA VAL A 405 -22.21 10.13 10.66
C VAL A 405 -22.52 11.35 9.79
N ILE A 406 -23.73 11.37 9.24
CA ILE A 406 -24.35 12.53 8.58
C ILE A 406 -25.61 12.94 9.38
N GLN A 407 -25.77 14.22 9.67
CA GLN A 407 -26.97 14.77 10.32
C GLN A 407 -27.55 15.95 9.53
N SER A 408 -28.87 15.91 9.28
CA SER A 408 -29.58 16.97 8.54
C SER A 408 -30.40 17.89 9.46
N LEU A 409 -30.29 19.19 9.21
CA LEU A 409 -30.98 20.26 9.92
C LEU A 409 -31.90 21.03 8.98
N ASN A 410 -33.19 21.09 9.29
CA ASN A 410 -34.17 21.84 8.51
C ASN A 410 -34.30 23.25 9.07
N TRP A 411 -33.81 24.25 8.35
CA TRP A 411 -33.90 25.65 8.74
C TRP A 411 -35.11 26.31 8.09
N LYS A 412 -35.89 27.06 8.89
CA LYS A 412 -37.03 27.88 8.46
C LYS A 412 -36.87 29.30 9.00
N PRO A 413 -36.79 30.34 8.16
CA PRO A 413 -36.71 31.70 8.66
C PRO A 413 -37.98 32.07 9.43
N ASN A 414 -37.83 32.81 10.54
CA ASN A 414 -38.98 33.31 11.28
C ASN A 414 -39.73 34.29 10.37
N ARG A 415 -40.95 33.96 9.93
CA ARG A 415 -41.81 34.91 9.24
C ARG A 415 -42.31 35.88 10.31
N SER A 416 -41.74 37.07 10.37
CA SER A 416 -42.40 38.18 11.07
C SER A 416 -43.76 38.35 10.41
N SER A 417 -44.82 37.97 11.11
CA SER A 417 -46.20 38.22 10.69
C SER A 417 -46.37 39.73 10.45
N PRO A 418 -46.80 40.19 9.27
CA PRO A 418 -47.26 41.55 9.12
C PRO A 418 -48.78 41.56 9.34
N ASN A 419 -49.21 42.05 10.49
CA ASN A 419 -50.50 42.72 10.62
C ASN A 419 -50.22 44.10 11.22
N GLU A 420 -50.34 45.13 10.38
CA GLU A 420 -51.09 46.38 10.61
C GLU A 420 -50.51 47.58 9.82
N SER A 421 -51.29 47.95 8.80
CA SER A 421 -51.67 49.29 8.36
C SER A 421 -50.65 50.41 8.05
N THR A 422 -50.82 50.90 6.81
CA THR A 422 -50.87 52.30 6.35
C THR A 422 -49.59 53.12 6.12
N ASN A 423 -49.43 53.44 4.82
CA ASN A 423 -49.01 54.72 4.22
C ASN A 423 -47.81 55.48 4.82
N SER A 424 -46.74 55.57 4.03
CA SER A 424 -46.42 56.81 3.31
C SER A 424 -45.18 56.64 2.44
N ASN A 425 -45.24 57.28 1.26
CA ASN A 425 -44.13 57.47 0.33
C ASN A 425 -42.96 58.18 1.00
N VAL A 426 -41.72 57.85 0.61
CA VAL A 426 -40.70 58.78 0.08
C VAL A 426 -39.43 58.00 -0.31
N SER A 427 -38.81 58.52 -1.35
CA SER A 427 -37.70 58.07 -2.19
C SER A 427 -36.35 57.79 -1.51
N SER A 428 -35.68 56.79 -2.08
CA SER A 428 -34.24 56.66 -2.34
C SER A 428 -33.31 57.84 -2.02
N ASN A 429 -32.23 57.58 -1.29
CA ASN A 429 -30.87 57.64 -1.87
C ASN A 429 -29.78 57.01 -0.98
N THR A 430 -28.84 56.43 -1.70
CA THR A 430 -27.54 55.86 -1.36
C THR A 430 -26.56 56.91 -0.80
N ILE A 431 -25.65 56.52 0.10
CA ILE A 431 -24.17 56.62 -0.02
C ILE A 431 -23.52 56.38 1.36
N TYR A 432 -22.42 55.63 1.29
CA TYR A 432 -21.45 55.31 2.34
C TYR A 432 -20.87 56.55 3.03
N ASP A 433 -20.53 56.43 4.31
CA ASP A 433 -19.26 56.97 4.79
C ASP A 433 -18.74 56.18 6.01
N ASP A 434 -17.46 55.82 5.90
CA ASP A 434 -16.61 55.30 6.96
C ASP A 434 -16.44 56.36 8.07
N CYS A 435 -16.31 55.91 9.33
CA CYS A 435 -15.21 56.38 10.18
C CYS A 435 -15.09 55.58 11.49
N TYR A 436 -13.83 55.24 11.73
CA TYR A 436 -13.17 54.87 12.97
C TYR A 436 -13.47 55.82 14.14
N ILE A 437 -13.52 55.32 15.38
CA ILE A 437 -12.65 55.70 16.53
C ILE A 437 -13.16 55.04 17.83
N ASP A 438 -12.28 54.20 18.38
CA ASP A 438 -11.84 54.01 19.77
C ASP A 438 -12.54 54.74 20.94
N THR A 439 -12.75 54.01 22.06
CA THR A 439 -12.22 54.27 23.44
C THR A 439 -13.14 53.85 24.60
N THR A 440 -12.55 53.07 25.53
CA THR A 440 -12.73 53.08 27.03
C THR A 440 -14.10 52.76 27.65
N MET A 441 -14.32 52.33 28.90
CA MET A 441 -13.54 52.06 30.13
C MET A 441 -14.43 51.25 31.12
N GLN A 442 -13.77 50.48 32.00
CA GLN A 442 -14.03 50.18 33.43
C GLN A 442 -15.44 50.18 34.10
N HIS A 443 -15.72 49.13 34.89
CA HIS A 443 -15.85 49.07 36.37
C HIS A 443 -16.21 47.60 36.75
N GLU A 444 -15.66 46.85 37.72
CA GLU A 444 -15.27 46.97 39.15
C GLU A 444 -16.27 46.29 40.13
N LYS A 445 -15.71 45.59 41.14
CA LYS A 445 -16.24 45.08 42.46
C LYS A 445 -16.83 43.65 42.55
N GLN A 446 -16.13 42.70 43.24
CA GLN A 446 -16.07 42.36 44.70
C GLN A 446 -17.28 41.48 45.16
N SER A 447 -17.24 40.44 46.00
CA SER A 447 -16.34 39.92 47.06
C SER A 447 -16.78 38.47 47.49
N VAL A 448 -15.83 37.57 47.82
CA VAL A 448 -15.54 36.89 49.13
C VAL A 448 -16.50 35.79 49.65
N LEU A 449 -15.98 34.55 49.80
CA LEU A 449 -15.93 33.76 51.06
C LEU A 449 -15.06 32.49 50.88
N ASN A 450 -14.24 32.22 51.90
CA ASN A 450 -13.28 31.12 52.13
C ASN A 450 -13.57 30.57 53.56
N PRO A 451 -12.90 29.51 54.09
CA PRO A 451 -12.69 28.12 53.67
C PRO A 451 -13.07 27.17 54.87
N PRO A 452 -12.48 25.97 55.21
CA PRO A 452 -11.03 25.73 55.37
C PRO A 452 -10.47 24.29 55.12
N SER A 453 -9.12 24.25 54.93
CA SER A 453 -8.09 23.30 55.48
C SER A 453 -8.16 21.79 55.17
N ASN A 454 -7.08 20.99 55.04
CA ASN A 454 -5.60 21.05 55.04
C ASN A 454 -5.16 19.70 54.39
N VAL A 455 -3.96 19.42 53.85
CA VAL A 455 -2.68 19.20 54.56
C VAL A 455 -1.58 18.93 53.50
N THR A 456 -0.52 19.74 53.57
CA THR A 456 0.92 19.62 53.25
C THR A 456 1.52 18.50 52.38
N GLY A 457 2.42 18.91 51.50
CA GLY A 457 3.52 18.10 50.96
C GLY A 457 4.44 18.86 49.99
N THR A 458 5.36 19.68 50.52
CA THR A 458 6.41 20.41 49.79
C THR A 458 7.56 19.51 49.34
N VAL A 459 7.97 19.61 48.06
CA VAL A 459 9.34 19.33 47.60
C VAL A 459 9.75 20.40 46.57
N LYS A 460 10.91 21.04 46.81
CA LYS A 460 11.56 22.07 45.99
C LYS A 460 11.99 21.53 44.61
N PRO A 461 11.95 22.32 43.52
CA PRO A 461 12.73 22.06 42.33
C PRO A 461 14.09 22.76 42.43
N THR A 462 15.15 21.96 42.37
CA THR A 462 16.54 22.41 42.23
C THR A 462 16.74 22.91 40.81
N GLN A 463 17.08 24.19 40.65
CA GLN A 463 17.68 24.72 39.43
C GLN A 463 19.07 24.11 39.28
N ASN A 464 19.31 23.40 38.17
CA ASN A 464 20.65 23.14 37.67
C ASN A 464 20.70 23.53 36.20
N THR A 465 21.30 24.70 35.98
CA THR A 465 21.98 25.07 34.75
C THR A 465 23.14 24.13 34.50
N MET A 466 23.33 23.69 33.25
CA MET A 466 24.62 23.20 32.75
C MET A 466 24.75 23.51 31.24
N PRO A 467 25.98 23.63 30.74
CA PRO A 467 26.35 24.51 29.65
C PRO A 467 26.61 23.79 28.31
N THR A 468 26.75 24.60 27.27
CA THR A 468 27.37 24.33 25.97
C THR A 468 28.78 23.76 26.07
N ASN A 469 29.07 22.70 25.28
CA ASN A 469 30.33 22.39 24.54
C ASN A 469 30.38 20.88 24.20
N SER A 470 30.20 20.49 22.94
CA SER A 470 31.25 20.18 21.94
C SER A 470 32.04 18.89 22.21
N PHE A 471 31.71 17.82 21.46
CA PHE A 471 32.50 16.59 21.36
C PHE A 471 33.13 16.49 19.97
N GLN A 472 34.40 16.88 19.88
CA GLN A 472 35.37 16.39 18.91
C GLN A 472 36.38 15.53 19.69
N HIS A 473 36.42 14.23 19.43
CA HIS A 473 37.61 13.37 19.44
C HIS A 473 37.20 11.89 19.58
N LEU A 474 37.21 11.17 18.47
CA LEU A 474 37.40 9.72 18.41
C LEU A 474 37.86 9.38 16.99
N ASN A 475 39.08 9.80 16.66
CA ASN A 475 39.83 9.35 15.48
C ASN A 475 41.30 9.77 15.64
N SER A 476 41.99 9.16 16.60
CA SER A 476 43.46 9.10 16.61
C SER A 476 43.90 8.18 17.73
N LEU A 477 44.12 6.90 17.44
CA LEU A 477 45.04 5.99 18.16
C LEU A 477 44.94 4.63 17.50
N LEU A 478 45.75 4.39 16.47
CA LEU A 478 46.19 3.05 16.02
C LEU A 478 47.17 3.24 14.85
N VAL A 479 48.39 3.70 15.14
CA VAL A 479 49.66 3.21 14.55
C VAL A 479 50.77 3.79 15.41
N GLN A 480 51.43 2.94 16.21
CA GLN A 480 52.89 2.90 16.42
C GLN A 480 53.19 1.98 17.61
N GLN A 481 53.81 0.83 17.33
CA GLN A 481 54.71 0.21 18.30
C GLN A 481 56.05 0.96 18.27
N PRO A 482 56.76 1.00 19.40
CA PRO A 482 57.99 0.21 19.42
C PRO A 482 58.26 -0.52 20.74
N LYS A 483 59.12 -1.53 20.57
CA LYS A 483 59.79 -2.40 21.53
C LYS A 483 60.39 -1.65 22.72
N ASP A 484 60.34 -2.25 23.92
CA ASP A 484 61.54 -2.56 24.69
C ASP A 484 61.28 -3.54 25.84
N ASN A 485 62.34 -4.28 26.17
CA ASN A 485 62.45 -5.37 27.14
C ASN A 485 62.22 -4.92 28.59
N LEU A 486 61.59 -5.76 29.42
CA LEU A 486 61.96 -6.00 30.83
C LEU A 486 61.34 -7.31 31.38
N VAL A 487 62.17 -8.05 32.09
CA VAL A 487 61.98 -9.37 32.74
C VAL A 487 61.30 -9.19 34.13
N PRO A 488 60.62 -10.21 34.71
CA PRO A 488 59.50 -10.03 35.65
C PRO A 488 59.88 -10.31 37.12
N PRO A 489 58.89 -10.26 38.05
CA PRO A 489 58.85 -11.22 39.15
C PRO A 489 57.54 -12.03 39.19
N THR A 490 57.77 -13.33 39.07
CA THR A 490 57.18 -14.50 39.76
C THR A 490 55.93 -14.40 40.65
N ASP A 491 55.15 -15.49 40.52
CA ASP A 491 54.25 -16.16 41.47
C ASP A 491 52.75 -15.83 41.48
N SER A 492 51.98 -16.58 40.66
CA SER A 492 50.79 -17.32 41.13
C SER A 492 50.19 -18.26 40.07
N PRO A 493 49.48 -19.34 40.48
CA PRO A 493 49.40 -20.57 39.72
C PRO A 493 48.24 -20.64 38.70
N ASN A 494 48.58 -21.22 37.56
CA ASN A 494 47.75 -21.92 36.56
C ASN A 494 46.22 -21.96 36.77
N LEU A 495 45.50 -21.30 35.86
CA LEU A 495 44.15 -21.66 35.41
C LEU A 495 44.15 -21.74 33.87
N PRO A 496 44.30 -22.92 33.24
CA PRO A 496 44.51 -23.04 31.79
C PRO A 496 43.18 -23.16 31.01
N VAL A 497 42.18 -22.33 31.32
CA VAL A 497 40.87 -22.36 30.64
C VAL A 497 40.41 -20.97 30.15
N THR A 498 40.85 -19.88 30.78
CA THR A 498 40.46 -18.52 30.42
C THR A 498 41.20 -17.95 29.21
N ASP A 499 42.49 -18.26 29.02
CA ASP A 499 43.29 -17.69 27.92
C ASP A 499 42.89 -18.23 26.55
N LYS A 500 42.50 -19.50 26.44
CA LYS A 500 42.01 -20.06 25.17
C LYS A 500 40.66 -19.49 24.77
N LEU A 501 39.79 -19.20 25.75
CA LEU A 501 38.48 -18.60 25.51
C LEU A 501 38.61 -17.13 25.11
N THR A 502 39.44 -16.36 25.80
CA THR A 502 39.71 -14.95 25.46
C THR A 502 40.41 -14.81 24.12
N HIS A 503 41.42 -15.63 23.80
CA HIS A 503 42.08 -15.55 22.48
C HIS A 503 41.13 -15.92 21.34
N THR A 504 40.26 -16.92 21.53
CA THR A 504 39.25 -17.31 20.53
C THR A 504 38.12 -16.28 20.39
N LEU A 505 37.72 -15.62 21.49
CA LEU A 505 36.75 -14.52 21.48
C LEU A 505 37.32 -13.28 20.80
N THR A 506 38.57 -12.91 21.08
CA THR A 506 39.27 -11.78 20.44
C THR A 506 39.49 -12.02 18.95
N ASP A 507 39.84 -13.25 18.54
CA ASP A 507 39.97 -13.62 17.11
C ASP A 507 38.63 -13.67 16.36
N LYS A 508 37.53 -14.00 17.04
CA LYS A 508 36.19 -13.95 16.44
C LYS A 508 35.68 -12.51 16.33
N LEU A 509 35.89 -11.70 17.35
CA LEU A 509 35.50 -10.29 17.38
C LEU A 509 36.29 -9.49 16.32
N SER A 510 37.58 -9.80 16.14
CA SER A 510 38.41 -9.16 15.11
C SER A 510 37.96 -9.52 13.68
N LYS A 511 37.57 -10.78 13.44
CA LYS A 511 37.00 -11.20 12.14
C LYS A 511 35.64 -10.55 11.84
N GLN A 512 34.77 -10.44 12.84
CA GLN A 512 33.47 -9.77 12.71
C GLN A 512 33.63 -8.30 12.34
N GLN A 513 34.49 -7.58 13.07
CA GLN A 513 34.78 -6.17 12.84
C GLN A 513 35.43 -5.95 11.47
N LEU A 514 36.33 -6.85 11.05
CA LEU A 514 36.96 -6.77 9.74
C LEU A 514 35.94 -6.87 8.60
N VAL A 515 35.02 -7.85 8.64
CA VAL A 515 33.99 -7.99 7.58
C VAL A 515 33.12 -6.74 7.50
N ILE A 516 32.65 -6.22 8.64
CA ILE A 516 31.82 -5.02 8.67
C ILE A 516 32.59 -3.81 8.12
N ALA A 517 33.85 -3.63 8.54
CA ALA A 517 34.70 -2.56 8.06
C ALA A 517 34.94 -2.66 6.54
N THR A 518 35.22 -3.86 6.03
CA THR A 518 35.39 -4.09 4.59
C THR A 518 34.12 -3.78 3.80
N THR A 519 32.94 -4.21 4.26
CA THR A 519 31.68 -3.88 3.57
C THR A 519 31.39 -2.37 3.58
N ILE A 520 31.65 -1.68 4.70
CA ILE A 520 31.50 -0.22 4.78
C ILE A 520 32.48 0.47 3.82
N GLU A 521 33.72 -0.01 3.74
CA GLU A 521 34.73 0.55 2.84
C GLU A 521 34.36 0.35 1.37
N LEU A 522 33.89 -0.85 0.98
CA LEU A 522 33.38 -1.10 -0.37
C LEU A 522 32.20 -0.19 -0.72
N ALA A 523 31.28 0.03 0.23
CA ALA A 523 30.16 0.95 0.02
C ALA A 523 30.65 2.40 -0.14
N ARG A 524 31.68 2.80 0.63
CA ARG A 524 32.32 4.11 0.53
C ARG A 524 33.00 4.30 -0.83
N GLU A 525 33.82 3.34 -1.25
CA GLU A 525 34.47 3.34 -2.56
C GLU A 525 33.46 3.46 -3.69
N LEU A 526 32.36 2.69 -3.63
CA LEU A 526 31.29 2.75 -4.63
C LEU A 526 30.62 4.14 -4.68
N CYS A 527 30.41 4.81 -3.54
CA CYS A 527 29.85 6.17 -3.49
C CYS A 527 30.73 7.22 -4.21
N PHE A 528 32.05 7.07 -4.15
CA PHE A 528 33.01 8.05 -4.67
C PHE A 528 33.68 7.65 -5.98
N SER A 529 33.35 6.47 -6.51
CA SER A 529 33.94 5.98 -7.76
C SER A 529 33.53 6.85 -8.95
N PRO A 530 34.47 7.27 -9.80
CA PRO A 530 34.14 7.97 -11.03
C PRO A 530 33.31 7.08 -11.96
N ILE A 531 32.30 7.69 -12.59
CA ILE A 531 31.29 6.98 -13.40
C ILE A 531 31.91 6.45 -14.73
N ASP A 532 33.02 7.04 -15.16
CA ASP A 532 33.59 6.84 -16.48
C ASP A 532 34.24 5.44 -16.66
N ASP A 533 34.62 4.78 -15.56
CA ASP A 533 35.14 3.40 -15.61
C ASP A 533 34.05 2.38 -15.26
N LYS A 534 33.29 2.00 -16.28
CA LYS A 534 32.22 1.01 -16.21
C LYS A 534 32.66 -0.33 -15.60
N ASN A 535 33.89 -0.78 -15.90
CA ASN A 535 34.36 -2.09 -15.45
C ASN A 535 34.67 -2.09 -13.95
N ILE A 536 35.31 -1.02 -13.47
CA ILE A 536 35.53 -0.81 -12.03
C ILE A 536 34.19 -0.72 -11.30
N LEU A 537 33.24 0.03 -11.86
CA LEU A 537 31.92 0.21 -11.26
C LEU A 537 31.14 -1.11 -11.12
N ILE A 538 31.08 -1.92 -12.19
CA ILE A 538 30.44 -3.25 -12.17
C ILE A 538 31.11 -4.14 -11.12
N LYS A 539 32.45 -4.15 -11.09
CA LYS A 539 33.19 -4.95 -10.12
C LYS A 539 32.88 -4.53 -8.68
N LEU A 540 32.88 -3.24 -8.36
CA LEU A 540 32.56 -2.73 -7.02
C LEU A 540 31.12 -3.03 -6.61
N ILE A 541 30.16 -2.93 -7.53
CA ILE A 541 28.77 -3.33 -7.29
C ILE A 541 28.69 -4.81 -6.91
N ASP A 542 29.37 -5.68 -7.65
CA ASP A 542 29.37 -7.12 -7.44
C ASP A 542 30.10 -7.51 -6.14
N ASP A 543 31.25 -6.91 -5.87
CA ASP A 543 32.04 -7.14 -4.67
C ASP A 543 31.27 -6.69 -3.42
N LEU A 544 30.65 -5.51 -3.45
CA LEU A 544 29.76 -5.06 -2.39
C LEU A 544 28.61 -6.04 -2.20
N TRP A 545 27.92 -6.43 -3.29
CA TRP A 545 26.76 -7.32 -3.22
C TRP A 545 27.09 -8.70 -2.64
N LYS A 546 28.24 -9.28 -3.02
CA LYS A 546 28.74 -10.56 -2.50
C LYS A 546 29.11 -10.50 -1.03
N SER A 547 29.49 -9.34 -0.51
CA SER A 547 29.82 -9.18 0.92
C SER A 547 28.59 -9.17 1.84
N LEU A 548 27.42 -8.76 1.32
CA LEU A 548 26.21 -8.54 2.13
C LEU A 548 25.65 -9.81 2.81
N PRO A 549 25.62 -11.01 2.19
CA PRO A 549 25.15 -12.23 2.87
C PRO A 549 26.04 -12.64 4.05
N ILE A 550 27.30 -12.20 4.09
CA ILE A 550 28.20 -12.49 5.21
C ILE A 550 27.74 -11.72 6.46
N LEU A 551 27.19 -10.51 6.29
CA LEU A 551 26.64 -9.73 7.40
C LEU A 551 25.46 -10.41 8.11
N ASP A 552 24.66 -11.20 7.38
CA ASP A 552 23.53 -11.95 7.95
C ASP A 552 23.99 -12.92 9.07
N HIS A 553 25.22 -13.43 8.97
CA HIS A 553 25.80 -14.33 9.98
C HIS A 553 26.07 -13.63 11.32
N TYR A 554 26.18 -12.30 11.31
CA TYR A 554 26.49 -11.49 12.49
C TYR A 554 25.30 -10.71 13.02
N LEU A 555 24.15 -10.80 12.33
CA LEU A 555 22.93 -10.05 12.62
C LEU A 555 22.44 -10.23 14.07
N SER A 556 22.52 -11.46 14.60
CA SER A 556 22.11 -11.73 15.99
C SER A 556 23.13 -11.27 17.04
N SER A 557 24.41 -11.16 16.68
CA SER A 557 25.49 -10.85 17.61
C SER A 557 25.77 -9.35 17.76
N ILE A 558 25.69 -8.58 16.67
CA ILE A 558 26.02 -7.14 16.63
C ILE A 558 25.06 -6.39 15.70
N PRO A 559 23.75 -6.43 15.96
CA PRO A 559 22.71 -5.96 15.05
C PRO A 559 22.83 -4.49 14.67
N GLU A 560 23.30 -3.62 15.58
CA GLU A 560 23.44 -2.18 15.30
C GLU A 560 24.56 -1.88 14.29
N ALA A 561 25.72 -2.54 14.44
CA ALA A 561 26.82 -2.40 13.49
C ALA A 561 26.47 -2.97 12.10
N VAL A 562 25.74 -4.10 12.08
CA VAL A 562 25.21 -4.68 10.84
C VAL A 562 24.16 -3.77 10.19
N SER A 563 23.27 -3.16 10.97
CA SER A 563 22.29 -2.17 10.50
C SER A 563 22.97 -1.00 9.81
N ASN A 564 24.03 -0.44 10.42
CA ASN A 564 24.83 0.63 9.83
C ASN A 564 25.51 0.19 8.51
N ALA A 565 26.10 -1.00 8.45
CA ALA A 565 26.71 -1.50 7.21
C ALA A 565 25.69 -1.63 6.07
N TYR A 566 24.49 -2.15 6.33
CA TYR A 566 23.41 -2.21 5.33
C TYR A 566 22.92 -0.83 4.91
N GLU A 567 22.85 0.15 5.83
CA GLU A 567 22.50 1.53 5.49
C GLU A 567 23.54 2.15 4.55
N LYS A 568 24.85 1.97 4.82
CA LYS A 568 25.91 2.45 3.92
C LYS A 568 25.83 1.81 2.54
N ALA A 569 25.58 0.51 2.45
CA ALA A 569 25.36 -0.16 1.17
C ALA A 569 24.13 0.39 0.43
N THR A 570 23.03 0.64 1.15
CA THR A 570 21.82 1.27 0.59
C THR A 570 22.14 2.65 0.00
N ARG A 571 22.88 3.47 0.75
CA ARG A 571 23.34 4.80 0.32
C ARG A 571 24.21 4.72 -0.93
N ALA A 572 25.12 3.75 -1.00
CA ALA A 572 25.98 3.55 -2.16
C ALA A 572 25.17 3.24 -3.43
N TYR A 573 24.25 2.28 -3.36
CA TYR A 573 23.37 1.96 -4.49
C TYR A 573 22.45 3.13 -4.89
N ALA A 574 21.95 3.89 -3.91
CA ALA A 574 21.12 5.07 -4.17
C ALA A 574 21.90 6.20 -4.84
N THR A 575 23.08 6.51 -4.32
CA THR A 575 23.98 7.55 -4.88
C THR A 575 24.34 7.20 -6.31
N LEU A 576 24.71 5.93 -6.55
CA LEU A 576 25.01 5.46 -7.89
C LEU A 576 23.79 5.54 -8.81
N SER A 577 22.59 5.19 -8.33
CA SER A 577 21.36 5.30 -9.13
C SER A 577 21.11 6.74 -9.60
N VAL A 578 21.33 7.72 -8.72
CA VAL A 578 21.20 9.15 -9.08
C VAL A 578 22.27 9.57 -10.08
N ASN A 579 23.52 9.14 -9.87
CA ASN A 579 24.64 9.46 -10.75
C ASN A 579 24.48 8.89 -12.16
N LEU A 580 23.92 7.68 -12.30
CA LEU A 580 23.68 7.05 -13.59
C LEU A 580 22.41 7.55 -14.29
N MET A 581 21.61 8.37 -13.61
CA MET A 581 20.30 8.80 -14.06
C MET A 581 20.33 9.64 -15.34
N ASP A 582 21.45 10.16 -15.81
CA ASP A 582 21.47 10.87 -17.11
C ASP A 582 22.58 10.33 -18.02
N THR A 583 22.94 9.06 -17.82
CA THR A 583 24.05 8.40 -18.53
C THR A 583 23.54 7.25 -19.41
N GLU A 584 24.38 6.76 -20.32
CA GLU A 584 24.13 5.57 -21.13
C GLU A 584 23.95 4.29 -20.29
N LEU A 585 24.39 4.29 -19.02
CA LEU A 585 24.27 3.17 -18.08
C LEU A 585 22.89 3.09 -17.40
N THR A 586 21.91 3.88 -17.87
CA THR A 586 20.52 3.90 -17.36
C THR A 586 19.88 2.50 -17.28
N TYR A 587 20.28 1.57 -18.15
CA TYR A 587 19.79 0.18 -18.13
C TYR A 587 20.09 -0.56 -16.81
N SER A 588 21.02 -0.08 -15.99
CA SER A 588 21.38 -0.66 -14.69
C SER A 588 20.53 -0.14 -13.52
N LEU A 589 19.78 0.96 -13.70
CA LEU A 589 18.93 1.55 -12.64
C LEU A 589 17.91 0.57 -12.05
N PRO A 590 17.26 -0.32 -12.84
CA PRO A 590 16.38 -1.34 -12.30
C PRO A 590 16.97 -2.23 -11.22
N ASP A 591 18.20 -2.69 -11.45
CA ASP A 591 18.91 -3.59 -10.55
C ASP A 591 19.41 -2.83 -9.32
N LEU A 592 19.99 -1.65 -9.51
CA LEU A 592 20.47 -0.80 -8.42
C LEU A 592 19.35 -0.39 -7.45
N ALA A 593 18.17 0.00 -7.97
CA ALA A 593 17.03 0.32 -7.13
C ALA A 593 16.54 -0.90 -6.32
N LYS A 594 16.52 -2.10 -6.92
CA LYS A 594 16.19 -3.35 -6.21
C LYS A 594 17.22 -3.66 -5.12
N LYS A 595 18.51 -3.51 -5.41
CA LYS A 595 19.61 -3.69 -4.44
C LYS A 595 19.51 -2.70 -3.28
N ALA A 596 19.20 -1.43 -3.55
CA ALA A 596 18.97 -0.40 -2.52
C ALA A 596 17.77 -0.76 -1.62
N ARG A 597 16.63 -1.19 -2.20
CA ARG A 597 15.49 -1.63 -1.39
C ARG A 597 15.78 -2.89 -0.58
N HIS A 598 16.50 -3.85 -1.15
CA HIS A 598 16.89 -5.07 -0.45
C HIS A 598 17.73 -4.75 0.78
N THR A 599 18.78 -3.94 0.61
CA THR A 599 19.65 -3.50 1.70
C THR A 599 18.89 -2.69 2.74
N ALA A 600 17.98 -1.79 2.35
CA ALA A 600 17.11 -1.09 3.30
C ALA A 600 16.22 -2.03 4.11
N ARG A 601 15.71 -3.11 3.51
CA ARG A 601 14.94 -4.13 4.23
C ARG A 601 15.80 -4.90 5.22
N LYS A 602 17.05 -5.21 4.86
CA LYS A 602 18.01 -5.83 5.78
C LYS A 602 18.38 -4.90 6.94
N THR A 603 18.50 -3.59 6.70
CA THR A 603 18.63 -2.59 7.78
C THR A 603 17.43 -2.63 8.73
N TYR A 604 16.20 -2.78 8.20
CA TYR A 604 14.99 -2.95 9.01
C TYR A 604 15.05 -4.20 9.88
N ASP A 605 15.44 -5.35 9.33
CA ASP A 605 15.53 -6.61 10.07
C ASP A 605 16.54 -6.47 11.23
N ALA A 606 17.71 -5.87 10.97
CA ALA A 606 18.72 -5.55 11.97
C ALA A 606 18.20 -4.59 13.06
N ALA A 607 17.48 -3.54 12.67
CA ALA A 607 16.93 -2.58 13.60
C ALA A 607 15.80 -3.16 14.48
N GLN A 608 14.99 -4.10 13.97
CA GLN A 608 13.99 -4.81 14.78
C GLN A 608 14.64 -5.73 15.84
N ILE A 609 15.85 -6.22 15.59
CA ILE A 609 16.61 -7.00 16.57
C ILE A 609 17.27 -6.08 17.59
N ALA A 610 17.94 -5.00 17.14
CA ALA A 610 18.61 -4.05 18.02
C ALA A 610 17.63 -3.29 18.94
N LYS A 611 16.50 -2.83 18.37
CA LYS A 611 15.48 -1.99 19.05
C LYS A 611 16.05 -0.74 19.72
N THR A 612 17.16 -0.22 19.22
CA THR A 612 17.76 1.02 19.71
C THR A 612 17.32 2.20 18.85
N GLN A 613 17.32 3.39 19.44
CA GLN A 613 17.06 4.64 18.75
C GLN A 613 18.02 4.84 17.56
N VAL A 614 19.32 4.55 17.75
CA VAL A 614 20.34 4.63 16.69
C VAL A 614 20.00 3.70 15.53
N ALA A 615 19.61 2.46 15.81
CA ALA A 615 19.23 1.51 14.77
C ALA A 615 17.95 1.95 14.02
N TYR A 616 16.96 2.53 14.70
CA TYR A 616 15.76 3.06 14.02
C TYR A 616 16.02 4.32 13.18
N THR A 617 16.92 5.20 13.62
CA THR A 617 17.41 6.32 12.79
C THR A 617 18.14 5.81 11.56
N THR A 618 19.01 4.81 11.74
CA THR A 618 19.74 4.14 10.65
C THR A 618 18.77 3.49 9.64
N MET A 619 17.68 2.87 10.14
CA MET A 619 16.60 2.33 9.31
C MET A 619 15.85 3.41 8.54
N SER A 620 15.57 4.57 9.15
CA SER A 620 14.96 5.71 8.45
C SER A 620 15.87 6.21 7.31
N ASN A 621 17.17 6.34 7.58
CA ASN A 621 18.20 6.71 6.60
C ASN A 621 18.26 5.73 5.42
N ALA A 622 18.24 4.43 5.68
CA ALA A 622 18.24 3.43 4.63
C ALA A 622 16.98 3.52 3.75
N TYR A 623 15.79 3.66 4.34
CA TYR A 623 14.55 3.81 3.56
C TYR A 623 14.53 5.08 2.72
N HIS A 624 15.04 6.19 3.26
CA HIS A 624 15.24 7.42 2.51
C HIS A 624 16.13 7.23 1.28
N HIS A 625 17.28 6.57 1.43
CA HIS A 625 18.17 6.28 0.30
C HIS A 625 17.52 5.33 -0.72
N ALA A 626 16.76 4.33 -0.27
CA ALA A 626 15.99 3.50 -1.18
C ALA A 626 14.93 4.31 -1.95
N THR A 627 14.27 5.29 -1.32
CA THR A 627 13.36 6.22 -2.01
C THR A 627 14.08 7.02 -3.10
N MET A 628 15.29 7.50 -2.84
CA MET A 628 16.12 8.18 -3.85
C MET A 628 16.42 7.28 -5.05
N ALA A 629 16.79 6.02 -4.81
CA ALA A 629 17.10 5.07 -5.88
C ALA A 629 15.89 4.81 -6.79
N TYR A 630 14.70 4.67 -6.19
CA TYR A 630 13.45 4.50 -6.95
C TYR A 630 13.05 5.78 -7.70
N MET A 631 13.27 6.96 -7.13
CA MET A 631 13.09 8.24 -7.82
C MET A 631 13.99 8.37 -9.06
N ALA A 632 15.24 7.90 -8.98
CA ALA A 632 16.17 7.91 -10.12
C ALA A 632 15.69 7.01 -11.27
N ARG A 633 14.92 5.96 -10.97
CA ARG A 633 14.37 5.05 -11.98
C ARG A 633 13.19 5.64 -12.78
N CYS A 634 12.60 6.74 -12.31
CA CYS A 634 11.40 7.32 -12.92
C CYS A 634 11.67 8.02 -14.25
N LYS A 635 11.74 7.24 -15.35
CA LYS A 635 12.16 7.73 -16.68
C LYS A 635 11.26 7.34 -17.85
N ASP A 636 10.43 6.33 -17.70
CA ASP A 636 9.59 5.81 -18.77
C ASP A 636 8.13 5.66 -18.32
N LYS A 637 7.27 5.21 -19.24
CA LYS A 637 5.84 5.02 -18.97
C LYS A 637 5.54 3.87 -18.00
N GLU A 638 6.45 2.91 -17.83
CA GLU A 638 6.29 1.85 -16.81
C GLU A 638 6.59 2.36 -15.39
N SER A 639 7.08 3.60 -15.27
CA SER A 639 7.64 4.12 -14.04
C SER A 639 6.65 4.69 -13.02
N ILE A 640 5.33 4.67 -13.29
CA ILE A 640 4.30 4.98 -12.26
C ILE A 640 4.48 4.04 -11.06
N TYR A 641 4.71 2.75 -11.32
CA TYR A 641 4.98 1.77 -10.27
C TYR A 641 6.18 2.19 -9.41
N TYR A 642 7.26 2.70 -9.99
CA TYR A 642 8.45 3.12 -9.23
C TYR A 642 8.20 4.37 -8.39
N ALA A 643 7.38 5.31 -8.86
CA ALA A 643 6.97 6.46 -8.05
C ALA A 643 6.12 6.03 -6.84
N ASP A 644 5.19 5.08 -7.02
CA ASP A 644 4.41 4.51 -5.93
C ASP A 644 5.29 3.72 -4.94
N GLN A 645 6.31 3.00 -5.43
CA GLN A 645 7.28 2.36 -4.54
C GLN A 645 8.12 3.40 -3.77
N ALA A 646 8.52 4.51 -4.40
CA ALA A 646 9.23 5.60 -3.74
C ALA A 646 8.40 6.19 -2.57
N PHE A 647 7.09 6.40 -2.79
CA PHE A 647 6.16 6.84 -1.74
C PHE A 647 6.03 5.84 -0.59
N ASN A 648 5.88 4.54 -0.90
CA ASN A 648 5.79 3.49 0.12
C ASN A 648 7.07 3.37 0.96
N LEU A 649 8.23 3.57 0.34
CA LEU A 649 9.51 3.61 1.05
C LEU A 649 9.62 4.86 1.95
N ALA A 650 9.11 6.02 1.51
CA ALA A 650 9.06 7.22 2.35
C ALA A 650 8.17 7.02 3.60
N LYS A 651 7.03 6.31 3.44
CA LYS A 651 6.18 5.90 4.57
C LYS A 651 6.90 4.95 5.54
N ALA A 652 7.73 4.04 5.01
CA ALA A 652 8.56 3.19 5.86
C ALA A 652 9.63 3.98 6.64
N ALA A 653 10.22 5.02 6.02
CA ALA A 653 11.13 5.95 6.68
C ALA A 653 10.43 6.76 7.80
N GLU A 654 9.18 7.17 7.59
CA GLU A 654 8.35 7.84 8.60
C GLU A 654 8.09 6.93 9.81
N ASN A 655 7.66 5.70 9.56
CA ASN A 655 7.45 4.72 10.63
C ASN A 655 8.73 4.43 11.43
N ALA A 656 9.89 4.45 10.76
CA ALA A 656 11.19 4.32 11.41
C ALA A 656 11.51 5.54 12.28
N ALA A 657 11.26 6.74 11.78
CA ALA A 657 11.47 8.00 12.50
C ALA A 657 10.64 8.09 13.77
N TYR A 658 9.35 7.70 13.72
CA TYR A 658 8.50 7.65 14.90
C TYR A 658 9.07 6.73 15.98
N LYS A 659 9.58 5.55 15.60
CA LYS A 659 10.19 4.62 16.56
C LYS A 659 11.49 5.15 17.15
N ALA A 660 12.24 5.97 16.39
CA ALA A 660 13.49 6.57 16.86
C ALA A 660 13.26 7.72 17.84
N HIS A 661 12.13 8.44 17.73
CA HIS A 661 11.81 9.62 18.56
C HIS A 661 12.90 10.71 18.57
N ILE A 662 13.69 10.85 17.49
CA ILE A 662 14.69 11.92 17.37
C ILE A 662 14.59 12.77 16.12
N PRO A 663 15.01 14.05 16.19
CA PRO A 663 14.95 14.96 15.07
C PRO A 663 15.59 14.45 13.78
N GLU A 664 16.74 13.78 13.90
CA GLU A 664 17.45 13.26 12.72
C GLU A 664 16.61 12.28 11.90
N GLY A 665 15.91 11.34 12.55
CA GLY A 665 15.04 10.39 11.86
C GLY A 665 13.90 11.08 11.11
N TYR A 666 13.29 12.10 11.72
CA TYR A 666 12.21 12.86 11.08
C TYR A 666 12.72 13.71 9.91
N ASN A 667 13.92 14.31 10.01
CA ASN A 667 14.55 15.02 8.88
C ASN A 667 14.80 14.10 7.69
N THR A 668 15.17 12.86 7.97
CA THR A 668 15.38 11.88 6.91
C THR A 668 14.05 11.46 6.27
N SER A 669 13.00 11.30 7.07
CA SER A 669 11.65 11.02 6.57
C SER A 669 11.07 12.17 5.74
N THR A 670 11.23 13.44 6.14
CA THR A 670 10.82 14.59 5.32
C THR A 670 11.50 14.56 3.96
N ARG A 671 12.81 14.27 3.95
CA ARG A 671 13.58 14.20 2.71
C ARG A 671 13.18 13.02 1.83
N ALA A 672 12.78 11.89 2.43
CA ALA A 672 12.23 10.76 1.69
C ALA A 672 10.92 11.14 0.98
N TYR A 673 9.99 11.82 1.67
CA TYR A 673 8.75 12.28 1.04
C TYR A 673 8.99 13.34 -0.03
N TYR A 674 9.96 14.24 0.16
CA TYR A 674 10.40 15.14 -0.91
C TYR A 674 10.83 14.38 -2.17
N TYR A 675 11.66 13.32 -2.04
CA TYR A 675 12.06 12.52 -3.20
C TYR A 675 10.90 11.73 -3.83
N ALA A 676 9.91 11.30 -3.06
CA ALA A 676 8.69 10.71 -3.60
C ALA A 676 7.90 11.75 -4.42
N THR A 677 7.80 13.00 -3.95
CA THR A 677 7.21 14.11 -4.73
C THR A 677 7.96 14.33 -6.05
N VAL A 678 9.30 14.34 -6.03
CA VAL A 678 10.13 14.46 -7.25
C VAL A 678 9.91 13.29 -8.22
N ALA A 679 9.74 12.06 -7.70
CA ALA A 679 9.45 10.89 -8.52
C ALA A 679 8.14 11.08 -9.31
N TYR A 680 7.06 11.53 -8.65
CA TYR A 680 5.79 11.81 -9.32
C TYR A 680 5.89 12.95 -10.34
N GLN A 681 6.68 14.00 -10.07
CA GLN A 681 6.92 15.10 -11.03
C GLN A 681 7.58 14.61 -12.31
N LYS A 682 8.59 13.74 -12.21
CA LYS A 682 9.24 13.16 -13.39
C LYS A 682 8.27 12.38 -14.26
N ILE A 683 7.43 11.55 -13.64
CA ILE A 683 6.43 10.77 -14.36
C ILE A 683 5.35 11.65 -14.96
N PHE A 684 4.94 12.70 -14.25
CA PHE A 684 4.01 13.69 -14.78
C PHE A 684 4.54 14.27 -16.11
N ASN A 685 5.81 14.68 -16.15
CA ASN A 685 6.40 15.26 -17.36
C ASN A 685 6.42 14.29 -18.55
N ILE A 686 6.56 12.97 -18.31
CA ILE A 686 6.48 11.95 -19.36
C ILE A 686 5.06 11.82 -19.92
N TYR A 687 4.04 11.91 -19.06
CA TYR A 687 2.65 11.76 -19.47
C TYR A 687 2.00 13.05 -19.93
N PHE A 688 2.63 14.20 -19.68
CA PHE A 688 2.03 15.52 -19.84
C PHE A 688 1.34 15.68 -21.19
N ASP A 689 1.99 15.30 -22.29
CA ASP A 689 1.47 15.44 -23.66
C ASP A 689 0.54 14.32 -24.13
N SER A 690 0.38 13.25 -23.36
CA SER A 690 -0.31 12.04 -23.81
C SER A 690 -1.57 11.67 -23.03
N ASP A 691 -1.65 11.99 -21.73
CA ASP A 691 -2.74 11.50 -20.87
C ASP A 691 -3.02 12.44 -19.69
N LEU A 692 -4.00 13.34 -19.86
CA LEU A 692 -4.35 14.34 -18.86
C LEU A 692 -4.93 13.72 -17.57
N SER A 693 -5.65 12.59 -17.69
CA SER A 693 -6.23 11.89 -16.53
C SER A 693 -5.12 11.34 -15.62
N LYS A 694 -4.09 10.74 -16.21
CA LYS A 694 -2.90 10.31 -15.46
C LYS A 694 -2.15 11.49 -14.87
N CYS A 695 -2.05 12.61 -15.57
CA CYS A 695 -1.40 13.80 -15.04
C CYS A 695 -2.12 14.33 -13.78
N ASN A 696 -3.45 14.33 -13.75
CA ASN A 696 -4.23 14.69 -12.56
C ASN A 696 -3.95 13.73 -11.39
N TYR A 697 -3.93 12.42 -11.65
CA TYR A 697 -3.58 11.42 -10.63
C TYR A 697 -2.17 11.67 -10.07
N LEU A 698 -1.17 11.87 -10.94
CA LEU A 698 0.22 12.08 -10.53
C LEU A 698 0.40 13.38 -9.74
N ALA A 699 -0.26 14.47 -10.14
CA ALA A 699 -0.26 15.72 -9.39
C ALA A 699 -0.88 15.57 -8.00
N GLN A 700 -1.97 14.80 -7.88
CA GLN A 700 -2.59 14.50 -6.60
C GLN A 700 -1.68 13.65 -5.69
N GLN A 701 -0.99 12.64 -6.23
CA GLN A 701 -0.04 11.85 -5.43
C GLN A 701 1.18 12.69 -5.00
N ALA A 702 1.70 13.54 -5.88
CA ALA A 702 2.77 14.48 -5.54
C ALA A 702 2.36 15.43 -4.39
N LYS A 703 1.12 15.92 -4.42
CA LYS A 703 0.53 16.75 -3.37
C LYS A 703 0.39 16.00 -2.04
N ASN A 704 -0.06 14.75 -2.08
CA ASN A 704 -0.17 13.90 -0.88
C ASN A 704 1.20 13.70 -0.22
N ALA A 705 2.25 13.46 -1.02
CA ALA A 705 3.63 13.38 -0.54
C ALA A 705 4.12 14.70 0.07
N ALA A 706 3.87 15.83 -0.58
CA ALA A 706 4.26 17.15 -0.04
C ALA A 706 3.54 17.48 1.28
N ASN A 707 2.26 17.12 1.41
CA ASN A 707 1.50 17.27 2.65
C ASN A 707 2.09 16.45 3.79
N ARG A 708 2.55 15.22 3.52
CA ARG A 708 3.25 14.39 4.51
C ARG A 708 4.60 15.00 4.90
N THR A 709 5.37 15.53 3.94
CA THR A 709 6.61 16.27 4.23
C THR A 709 6.36 17.41 5.22
N ARG A 710 5.34 18.24 4.97
CA ARG A 710 4.95 19.34 5.89
C ARG A 710 4.58 18.82 7.27
N LEU A 711 3.70 17.82 7.33
CA LEU A 711 3.21 17.28 8.59
C LEU A 711 4.36 16.81 9.48
N ILE A 712 5.37 16.16 8.90
CA ILE A 712 6.54 15.68 9.63
C ILE A 712 7.46 16.83 10.01
N ALA A 713 7.67 17.81 9.11
CA ALA A 713 8.45 19.01 9.43
C ALA A 713 7.85 19.80 10.61
N ASP A 714 6.52 19.90 10.68
CA ASP A 714 5.80 20.57 11.77
C ASP A 714 5.85 19.80 13.11
N LYS A 715 6.22 18.51 13.12
CA LYS A 715 6.36 17.72 14.37
C LYS A 715 7.66 18.01 15.13
N LEU A 716 8.60 18.69 14.49
CA LEU A 716 9.87 19.07 15.07
C LEU A 716 9.91 20.58 15.19
N ASP A 717 9.99 21.08 16.42
CA ASP A 717 10.30 22.48 16.64
C ASP A 717 11.66 22.79 15.97
N GLU A 718 11.70 23.89 15.20
CA GLU A 718 12.90 24.41 14.55
C GLU A 718 13.55 23.49 13.49
N ASN A 719 12.78 22.64 12.82
CA ASN A 719 13.29 21.80 11.73
C ASN A 719 13.54 22.56 10.41
N GLN A 720 14.62 23.34 10.39
CA GLN A 720 15.06 24.12 9.23
C GLN A 720 15.08 23.31 7.93
N GLN A 721 15.68 22.10 7.97
CA GLN A 721 15.82 21.25 6.79
C GLN A 721 14.48 20.66 6.33
N GLY A 722 13.64 20.19 7.26
CA GLY A 722 12.31 19.66 6.94
C GLY A 722 11.42 20.73 6.32
N TYR A 723 11.50 21.97 6.78
CA TYR A 723 10.82 23.10 6.16
C TYR A 723 11.37 23.43 4.77
N THR A 724 12.69 23.36 4.56
CA THR A 724 13.29 23.48 3.22
C THR A 724 12.73 22.40 2.28
N ASP A 725 12.74 21.14 2.70
CA ASP A 725 12.28 20.01 1.89
C ASP A 725 10.77 20.11 1.60
N ALA A 726 9.96 20.57 2.57
CA ALA A 726 8.54 20.84 2.38
C ALA A 726 8.28 21.98 1.39
N ALA A 727 9.02 23.09 1.49
CA ALA A 727 8.92 24.22 0.56
C ALA A 727 9.22 23.76 -0.88
N ARG A 728 10.29 22.98 -1.06
CA ARG A 728 10.69 22.41 -2.36
C ARG A 728 9.67 21.42 -2.91
N ALA A 729 9.10 20.56 -2.05
CA ALA A 729 8.06 19.62 -2.46
C ALA A 729 6.82 20.37 -2.96
N TYR A 730 6.34 21.37 -2.22
CA TYR A 730 5.19 22.17 -2.64
C TYR A 730 5.46 23.00 -3.90
N ALA A 731 6.67 23.54 -4.06
CA ALA A 731 7.03 24.30 -5.25
C ALA A 731 6.88 23.47 -6.53
N GLY A 732 7.39 22.24 -6.54
CA GLY A 732 7.21 21.39 -7.71
C GLY A 732 5.78 20.87 -7.87
N VAL A 733 4.99 20.70 -6.79
CA VAL A 733 3.54 20.42 -6.92
C VAL A 733 2.78 21.60 -7.55
N THR A 734 3.15 22.83 -7.20
CA THR A 734 2.61 24.04 -7.85
C THR A 734 2.89 24.03 -9.34
N GLU A 735 4.11 23.67 -9.75
CA GLU A 735 4.46 23.56 -11.16
C GLU A 735 3.54 22.57 -11.90
N LEU A 736 3.29 21.39 -11.33
CA LEU A 736 2.40 20.39 -11.95
C LEU A 736 0.98 20.92 -12.15
N TYR A 737 0.39 21.53 -11.12
CA TYR A 737 -0.97 22.07 -11.21
C TYR A 737 -1.06 23.31 -12.11
N SER A 738 -0.02 24.13 -12.14
CA SER A 738 0.10 25.24 -13.09
C SER A 738 0.13 24.73 -14.55
N MET A 739 0.90 23.68 -14.82
CA MET A 739 0.94 23.03 -16.14
C MET A 739 -0.43 22.44 -16.53
N LEU A 740 -1.11 21.76 -15.60
CA LEU A 740 -2.48 21.25 -15.81
C LEU A 740 -3.47 22.37 -16.12
N ALA A 741 -3.42 23.48 -15.38
CA ALA A 741 -4.29 24.63 -15.59
C ALA A 741 -4.08 25.29 -16.96
N ILE A 742 -2.83 25.35 -17.45
CA ILE A 742 -2.50 25.91 -18.77
C ILE A 742 -2.99 25.00 -19.91
N LYS A 743 -2.89 23.68 -19.72
CA LYS A 743 -3.18 22.68 -20.74
C LYS A 743 -4.66 22.32 -20.84
N GLY A 744 -5.38 22.33 -19.72
CA GLY A 744 -6.81 22.04 -19.68
C GLY A 744 -7.59 22.97 -20.63
N PRO A 745 -8.73 22.54 -21.20
CA PRO A 745 -9.54 23.41 -22.03
C PRO A 745 -9.99 24.62 -21.19
N ASN A 746 -9.80 25.84 -21.72
CA ASN A 746 -10.04 27.05 -20.94
C ASN A 746 -11.46 27.09 -20.38
N GLY A 747 -11.59 27.57 -19.15
CA GLY A 747 -12.88 27.74 -18.50
C GLY A 747 -13.54 26.43 -18.05
N THR A 748 -12.93 25.26 -18.32
CA THR A 748 -13.37 23.99 -17.72
C THR A 748 -13.17 24.01 -16.21
N GLU A 749 -14.04 23.29 -15.51
CA GLU A 749 -13.95 23.16 -14.06
C GLU A 749 -12.62 22.56 -13.63
N SER A 750 -12.12 21.55 -14.35
CA SER A 750 -10.81 20.94 -14.08
C SER A 750 -9.64 21.93 -14.19
N ALA A 751 -9.66 22.86 -15.14
CA ALA A 751 -8.61 23.88 -15.25
C ALA A 751 -8.67 24.90 -14.10
N LYS A 752 -9.88 25.24 -13.62
CA LYS A 752 -10.07 26.12 -12.44
C LYS A 752 -9.63 25.43 -11.15
N GLU A 753 -10.00 24.16 -10.97
CA GLU A 753 -9.57 23.35 -9.82
C GLU A 753 -8.04 23.22 -9.80
N ALA A 754 -7.41 22.95 -10.94
CA ALA A 754 -5.96 22.92 -11.05
C ALA A 754 -5.33 24.28 -10.68
N MET A 755 -5.89 25.39 -11.15
CA MET A 755 -5.45 26.73 -10.77
C MET A 755 -5.57 27.00 -9.26
N GLN A 756 -6.67 26.57 -8.64
CA GLN A 756 -6.88 26.70 -7.21
C GLN A 756 -5.86 25.88 -6.42
N HIS A 757 -5.54 24.67 -6.87
CA HIS A 757 -4.50 23.86 -6.26
C HIS A 757 -3.12 24.48 -6.41
N ALA A 758 -2.78 25.01 -7.59
CA ALA A 758 -1.51 25.73 -7.81
C ALA A 758 -1.35 26.91 -6.84
N PHE A 759 -2.40 27.72 -6.66
CA PHE A 759 -2.41 28.80 -5.67
C PHE A 759 -2.17 28.29 -4.23
N GLN A 760 -2.92 27.26 -3.83
CA GLN A 760 -2.81 26.69 -2.48
C GLN A 760 -1.41 26.17 -2.18
N THR A 761 -0.79 25.46 -3.13
CA THR A 761 0.54 24.89 -2.95
C THR A 761 1.64 25.96 -3.07
N ALA A 762 1.45 27.02 -3.87
CA ALA A 762 2.38 28.16 -3.89
C ALA A 762 2.42 28.86 -2.53
N ARG A 763 1.23 29.11 -1.96
CA ARG A 763 1.11 29.67 -0.61
C ARG A 763 1.72 28.74 0.44
N ALA A 764 1.51 27.43 0.34
CA ALA A 764 2.11 26.47 1.26
C ALA A 764 3.64 26.46 1.17
N ALA A 765 4.22 26.53 -0.03
CA ALA A 765 5.66 26.65 -0.24
C ALA A 765 6.23 27.91 0.45
N SER A 766 5.55 29.05 0.29
CA SER A 766 5.92 30.31 0.95
C SER A 766 5.89 30.21 2.47
N ILE A 767 4.80 29.68 3.05
CA ILE A 767 4.69 29.48 4.50
C ILE A 767 5.82 28.58 5.03
N MET A 768 6.15 27.49 4.34
CA MET A 768 7.26 26.62 4.74
C MET A 768 8.60 27.34 4.63
N ALA A 769 8.81 28.11 3.56
CA ALA A 769 10.03 28.88 3.38
C ALA A 769 10.20 29.97 4.45
N ASP A 770 9.12 30.51 5.02
CA ASP A 770 9.18 31.48 6.14
C ASP A 770 9.57 30.86 7.49
N LYS A 771 9.41 29.55 7.64
CA LYS A 771 9.85 28.82 8.83
C LYS A 771 11.34 28.44 8.81
N THR A 772 12.05 28.72 7.72
CA THR A 772 13.48 28.41 7.58
C THR A 772 14.29 29.59 7.05
N THR A 773 15.55 29.67 7.46
CA THR A 773 16.52 30.67 6.95
C THR A 773 17.25 30.18 5.69
N ASP A 774 16.98 28.96 5.24
CA ASP A 774 17.65 28.36 4.09
C ASP A 774 17.27 29.08 2.77
N PRO A 775 18.26 29.61 2.02
CA PRO A 775 18.01 30.28 0.75
C PRO A 775 17.36 29.36 -0.31
N LEU A 776 17.55 28.04 -0.23
CA LEU A 776 16.91 27.10 -1.14
C LEU A 776 15.39 27.07 -0.95
N ALA A 777 14.90 27.22 0.28
CA ALA A 777 13.47 27.29 0.56
C ALA A 777 12.87 28.57 -0.01
N LYS A 778 13.57 29.70 0.14
CA LYS A 778 13.16 30.99 -0.42
C LYS A 778 13.14 30.98 -1.95
N SER A 779 14.15 30.35 -2.57
CA SER A 779 14.16 30.12 -4.03
C SER A 779 12.97 29.29 -4.46
N ALA A 780 12.70 28.16 -3.78
CA ALA A 780 11.58 27.29 -4.11
C ALA A 780 10.22 28.01 -4.00
N ALA A 781 10.02 28.82 -2.96
CA ALA A 781 8.80 29.62 -2.83
C ALA A 781 8.64 30.65 -3.98
N LYS A 782 9.74 31.28 -4.39
CA LYS A 782 9.75 32.20 -5.54
C LYS A 782 9.44 31.49 -6.85
N ASP A 783 9.99 30.30 -7.06
CA ASP A 783 9.74 29.47 -8.25
C ASP A 783 8.27 29.02 -8.29
N ALA A 784 7.71 28.64 -7.14
CA ALA A 784 6.29 28.29 -7.01
C ALA A 784 5.38 29.47 -7.40
N GLU A 785 5.67 30.67 -6.88
CA GLU A 785 4.92 31.88 -7.21
C GLU A 785 5.04 32.21 -8.70
N ALA A 786 6.24 32.13 -9.28
CA ALA A 786 6.46 32.37 -10.70
C ALA A 786 5.68 31.37 -11.59
N ALA A 787 5.65 30.08 -11.21
CA ALA A 787 4.89 29.06 -11.91
C ALA A 787 3.37 29.32 -11.84
N TYR A 788 2.86 29.76 -10.69
CA TYR A 788 1.45 30.15 -10.53
C TYR A 788 1.09 31.40 -11.37
N GLN A 789 1.91 32.45 -11.32
CA GLN A 789 1.69 33.68 -12.09
C GLN A 789 1.72 33.43 -13.60
N LYS A 790 2.63 32.55 -14.07
CA LYS A 790 2.67 32.10 -15.47
C LYS A 790 1.37 31.40 -15.88
N ALA A 791 0.75 30.61 -15.00
CA ALA A 791 -0.53 29.97 -15.27
C ALA A 791 -1.67 31.02 -15.37
N ILE A 792 -1.71 32.00 -14.45
CA ILE A 792 -2.68 33.11 -14.52
C ILE A 792 -2.58 33.88 -15.83
N ALA A 793 -1.37 34.28 -16.23
CA ALA A 793 -1.14 35.04 -17.46
C ALA A 793 -1.65 34.30 -18.70
N ASN A 794 -1.39 33.00 -18.79
CA ASN A 794 -1.85 32.15 -19.90
C ASN A 794 -3.37 31.90 -19.89
N SER A 795 -4.01 31.93 -18.73
CA SER A 795 -5.47 31.80 -18.62
C SER A 795 -6.21 33.08 -19.05
N SER A 796 -5.55 34.24 -18.91
CA SER A 796 -6.11 35.55 -19.24
C SER A 796 -6.03 35.91 -20.73
N THR A 797 -4.99 35.43 -21.44
CA THR A 797 -4.75 35.74 -22.87
C THR A 797 -5.59 34.92 -23.85
N LYS A 798 -6.33 33.91 -23.37
CA LYS A 798 -7.20 33.08 -24.20
C LYS A 798 -8.71 33.38 -24.01
N LYS A 799 -9.03 34.49 -23.34
CA LYS A 799 -10.34 35.15 -23.43
C LYS A 799 -10.31 36.12 -24.59
#